data_AF-A0A3P3VVR1-F1
#
_entry.id   AF-A0A3P3VVR1-F1
#
_cell.length_a   1.000
_cell.length_b   1.000
_cell.length_c   1.000
_cell.angle_alpha   90.00
_cell.angle_beta   90.00
_cell.angle_gamma   90.00
#
_symmetry.space_group_name_H-M   'P 1'
#
loop_
_entity.id
_entity.type
_entity.pdbx_description
1 polymer ?
#
loop_
_entity_poly.entity_id
_entity_poly.type
_entity_poly.pdbx_seq_one_letter_code
_entity_poly.pdbx_strand_id
1 'polypeptide(L)'
;MNNTEYNLNSHQERVLKANTVRIESTFIGSSNKIFGTGVIYKTTNQDVHYILTALHCLFGKRNGGTFENETTFESVKIFKQKEDGSFLEFKVKKEDIISFKDQDLALILIDFNKTIVGGETIDINDITGIIIGKSKYRGNYNSYGYPTFKENNPHELLFKHKLTPEESNFINIECLTSISSDDAKQKISGYSGAGIYCNNKAILYGIITQISDENGFASSIIAKKINIELFNSALEKRDSNLYKLECINDTTKITLEDDGSLINYEKIVINGIELNIWRALKRLKQDLKDDWFQDPLDFKYLLSKKNFYKRVKKYINKNNPYSPSTSAKHFTVPKSGYSTRPTIETSFIDRVIYQAYVDKLIENLDFVLSRHVYSFRYNSGKNSDKYMYHYSIEQWKKYVYQTKFVLTPETPFLVVADITSFFENINTKLLGQYLKTLVHDYIKKSSDKDEQYKILDSIENLIKDWNEKQINSEFGIPQNRDASSFLGNLYLNKIDQIMLHSNGHKFYYRYMDDIRIVCKTKAEAIKAIYDLSVALRELGLSLNSSKTTILDFNIKEDIKKINECLPESLTSIDQINSFLSSKRKRDVQIAVQMTYNLFKDAILSTDLSEEKYLQKRKLSFCIHKLQLFARTRGLKDIIDFKEIIKFVLKEFDNQPWLTSSFIKLLMAVDKSYFNKEDFEVLKGIIKNNLKNIYESQTYFIWIFLSYMKYEDSDLIGIATRNIKSTNQINQANTAGSYIYLASINWRNYKQVMISSFNKGNLKGNYFLQRNALIALRNVNPNEIEHKNIEGDLEDMHQKLYDEKKEIYVSELPELKVSELIKNSPTLISL
;
A
#
# COMPACT_ATOMS: atom_id res chain seq x y z
N MET A 1 -14.22 -4.34 15.62
CA MET A 1 -14.94 -4.79 14.41
C MET A 1 -15.36 -6.23 14.65
N ASN A 2 -16.63 -6.52 14.34
CA ASN A 2 -17.40 -7.66 14.84
C ASN A 2 -16.77 -9.03 14.62
N ASN A 3 -17.03 -9.94 15.56
CA ASN A 3 -16.73 -11.39 15.58
C ASN A 3 -17.44 -12.20 14.46
N THR A 4 -17.79 -11.59 13.33
CA THR A 4 -18.52 -12.22 12.22
C THR A 4 -17.67 -12.44 10.96
N GLU A 5 -16.36 -12.19 11.02
CA GLU A 5 -15.52 -12.24 9.81
C GLU A 5 -14.85 -13.61 9.59
N TYR A 6 -15.52 -14.36 8.72
CA TYR A 6 -15.07 -15.45 7.84
C TYR A 6 -14.91 -16.82 8.53
N ASN A 7 -15.86 -17.72 8.26
CA ASN A 7 -15.63 -19.16 8.35
C ASN A 7 -14.94 -19.60 7.06
N LEU A 8 -14.07 -20.61 7.14
CA LEU A 8 -13.59 -21.31 5.94
C LEU A 8 -14.79 -21.82 5.15
N ASN A 9 -14.72 -21.74 3.83
CA ASN A 9 -15.66 -22.49 3.00
C ASN A 9 -15.29 -24.00 3.07
N SER A 10 -16.22 -24.87 2.66
CA SER A 10 -16.03 -26.32 2.74
C SER A 10 -14.84 -26.85 1.95
N HIS A 11 -14.39 -26.13 0.91
CA HIS A 11 -13.23 -26.49 0.12
C HIS A 11 -11.92 -26.10 0.82
N GLN A 12 -11.84 -24.90 1.38
CA GLN A 12 -10.70 -24.44 2.17
C GLN A 12 -10.49 -25.31 3.42
N GLU A 13 -11.58 -25.66 4.11
CA GLU A 13 -11.55 -26.56 5.26
C GLU A 13 -11.01 -27.94 4.84
N ARG A 14 -11.55 -28.52 3.76
CA ARG A 14 -11.08 -29.79 3.19
C ARG A 14 -9.59 -29.76 2.88
N VAL A 15 -9.11 -28.66 2.32
CA VAL A 15 -7.72 -28.44 1.93
C VAL A 15 -6.77 -28.39 3.14
N LEU A 16 -7.11 -27.64 4.19
CA LEU A 16 -6.30 -27.63 5.41
C LEU A 16 -6.37 -28.97 6.15
N LYS A 17 -7.55 -29.59 6.16
CA LYS A 17 -7.77 -30.93 6.70
C LYS A 17 -6.93 -31.99 5.97
N ALA A 18 -6.79 -31.89 4.65
CA ALA A 18 -6.02 -32.82 3.84
C ALA A 18 -4.53 -32.87 4.22
N ASN A 19 -3.98 -31.79 4.78
CA ASN A 19 -2.60 -31.76 5.29
C ASN A 19 -2.43 -32.53 6.61
N THR A 20 -3.48 -33.13 7.17
CA THR A 20 -3.45 -33.84 8.45
C THR A 20 -3.31 -35.34 8.23
N VAL A 21 -2.36 -35.96 8.92
CA VAL A 21 -2.12 -37.41 8.88
C VAL A 21 -2.25 -38.04 10.26
N ARG A 22 -2.66 -39.30 10.27
CA ARG A 22 -2.63 -40.13 11.47
C ARG A 22 -1.31 -40.87 11.53
N ILE A 23 -0.71 -40.91 12.70
CA ILE A 23 0.60 -41.51 12.96
C ILE A 23 0.41 -42.69 13.93
N GLU A 24 1.02 -43.82 13.61
CA GLU A 24 1.01 -45.03 14.44
C GLU A 24 2.42 -45.61 14.55
N SER A 25 3.02 -45.54 15.73
CA SER A 25 4.39 -46.05 15.96
C SER A 25 4.40 -47.49 16.41
N THR A 26 5.36 -48.27 15.89
CA THR A 26 5.60 -49.68 16.22
C THR A 26 6.94 -49.86 16.94
N PHE A 27 6.96 -50.81 17.87
CA PHE A 27 8.12 -51.05 18.74
C PHE A 27 8.52 -52.54 18.70
N ILE A 28 9.82 -52.78 18.72
CA ILE A 28 10.39 -54.13 18.70
C ILE A 28 9.94 -54.89 19.95
N GLY A 29 9.34 -56.06 19.76
CA GLY A 29 8.95 -56.96 20.85
C GLY A 29 7.74 -56.52 21.68
N SER A 30 6.97 -55.52 21.21
CA SER A 30 5.76 -55.04 21.91
C SER A 30 4.58 -54.92 20.95
N SER A 31 3.38 -55.28 21.41
CA SER A 31 2.12 -55.02 20.72
C SER A 31 1.56 -53.63 21.00
N ASN A 32 2.20 -52.85 21.87
CA ASN A 32 1.76 -51.49 22.18
C ASN A 32 1.93 -50.58 20.97
N LYS A 33 0.88 -49.82 20.67
CA LYS A 33 0.86 -48.81 19.61
C LYS A 33 0.68 -47.44 20.21
N ILE A 34 1.41 -46.47 19.68
CA ILE A 34 1.26 -45.06 20.07
C ILE A 34 0.64 -44.35 18.87
N PHE A 35 -0.46 -43.67 19.14
CA PHE A 35 -1.22 -42.93 18.14
C PHE A 35 -1.00 -41.43 18.33
N GLY A 36 -0.93 -40.72 17.22
CA GLY A 36 -0.87 -39.26 17.21
C GLY A 36 -1.30 -38.70 15.88
N THR A 37 -1.19 -37.39 15.78
CA THR A 37 -1.46 -36.62 14.58
C THR A 37 -0.14 -36.05 14.03
N GLY A 38 -0.06 -35.85 12.72
CA GLY A 38 0.99 -35.03 12.11
C GLY A 38 0.41 -34.07 11.08
N VAL A 39 1.21 -33.06 10.73
CA VAL A 39 0.90 -32.10 9.67
C VAL A 39 1.93 -32.21 8.56
N ILE A 40 1.43 -32.43 7.34
CA ILE A 40 2.24 -32.41 6.13
C ILE A 40 2.62 -30.97 5.79
N TYR A 41 3.92 -30.76 5.64
CA TYR A 41 4.52 -29.60 5.00
C TYR A 41 4.97 -30.01 3.59
N LYS A 42 4.22 -29.54 2.58
CA LYS A 42 4.55 -29.75 1.17
C LYS A 42 5.74 -28.87 0.77
N THR A 43 6.80 -29.51 0.34
CA THR A 43 7.98 -28.86 -0.26
C THR A 43 7.71 -28.50 -1.72
N THR A 44 8.36 -27.43 -2.20
CA THR A 44 8.17 -26.94 -3.57
C THR A 44 9.23 -27.55 -4.49
N ASN A 45 8.81 -28.14 -5.62
CA ASN A 45 9.70 -28.73 -6.64
C ASN A 45 10.65 -29.83 -6.10
N GLN A 46 10.21 -30.61 -5.11
CA GLN A 46 10.93 -31.77 -4.56
C GLN A 46 9.98 -32.93 -4.33
N ASP A 47 10.50 -34.16 -4.40
CA ASP A 47 9.76 -35.39 -4.12
C ASP A 47 9.64 -35.69 -2.61
N VAL A 48 10.58 -35.18 -1.81
CA VAL A 48 10.61 -35.37 -0.36
C VAL A 48 9.87 -34.24 0.32
N HIS A 49 8.81 -34.59 1.05
CA HIS A 49 8.01 -33.70 1.88
C HIS A 49 8.24 -34.00 3.37
N TYR A 50 7.67 -33.18 4.25
CA TYR A 50 7.89 -33.32 5.69
C TYR A 50 6.59 -33.51 6.44
N ILE A 51 6.61 -34.29 7.52
CA ILE A 51 5.53 -34.34 8.50
C ILE A 51 6.06 -33.79 9.82
N LEU A 52 5.43 -32.74 10.33
CA LEU A 52 5.68 -32.17 11.64
C LEU A 52 4.74 -32.82 12.65
N THR A 53 5.29 -33.29 13.77
CA THR A 53 4.51 -33.89 14.87
C THR A 53 5.21 -33.69 16.21
N ALA A 54 4.56 -34.09 17.30
CA ALA A 54 5.14 -34.12 18.62
C ALA A 54 6.01 -35.38 18.80
N LEU A 55 7.18 -35.26 19.42
CA LEU A 55 8.14 -36.36 19.50
C LEU A 55 7.62 -37.52 20.36
N HIS A 56 6.85 -37.22 21.42
CA HIS A 56 6.19 -38.26 22.22
C HIS A 56 5.15 -39.08 21.44
N CYS A 57 4.64 -38.60 20.30
CA CYS A 57 3.78 -39.41 19.42
C CYS A 57 4.57 -40.53 18.69
N LEU A 58 5.90 -40.43 18.69
CA LEU A 58 6.80 -41.42 18.10
C LEU A 58 7.41 -42.34 19.16
N PHE A 59 7.92 -41.76 20.24
CA PHE A 59 8.72 -42.50 21.23
C PHE A 59 7.99 -42.73 22.57
N GLY A 60 6.74 -42.27 22.71
CA GLY A 60 5.97 -42.38 23.94
C GLY A 60 6.28 -41.31 24.97
N LYS A 61 5.88 -41.52 26.23
CA LYS A 61 5.92 -40.46 27.23
C LYS A 61 7.35 -39.99 27.48
N ARG A 62 7.51 -38.68 27.66
CA ARG A 62 8.78 -38.05 27.98
C ARG A 62 9.09 -38.19 29.47
N ASN A 63 10.25 -38.76 29.81
CA ASN A 63 10.75 -38.91 31.17
C ASN A 63 12.09 -38.17 31.29
N GLY A 64 12.02 -36.87 31.62
CA GLY A 64 13.20 -36.00 31.63
C GLY A 64 13.75 -35.73 30.24
N GLY A 65 14.98 -36.17 29.97
CA GLY A 65 15.68 -36.01 28.69
C GLY A 65 15.47 -37.16 27.69
N THR A 66 14.82 -38.25 28.11
CA THR A 66 14.62 -39.46 27.31
C THR A 66 13.13 -39.75 27.12
N PHE A 67 12.82 -40.61 26.15
CA PHE A 67 11.45 -41.06 25.85
C PHE A 67 11.36 -42.57 26.07
N GLU A 68 10.24 -43.03 26.63
CA GLU A 68 10.06 -44.42 27.11
C GLU A 68 10.44 -45.50 26.11
N ASN A 69 10.09 -45.33 24.84
CA ASN A 69 10.25 -46.35 23.81
C ASN A 69 11.24 -45.94 22.70
N GLU A 70 12.13 -44.99 22.97
CA GLU A 70 13.08 -44.47 21.96
C GLU A 70 14.05 -45.56 21.44
N THR A 71 14.50 -46.44 22.34
CA THR A 71 15.45 -47.53 22.03
C THR A 71 14.79 -48.70 21.34
N THR A 72 13.49 -48.94 21.61
CA THR A 72 12.70 -50.03 21.03
C THR A 72 11.92 -49.60 19.79
N PHE A 73 11.96 -48.31 19.40
CA PHE A 73 11.28 -47.81 18.19
C PHE A 73 11.78 -48.50 16.92
N GLU A 74 10.86 -49.12 16.20
CA GLU A 74 11.13 -49.82 14.95
C GLU A 74 10.83 -48.93 13.74
N SER A 75 9.58 -48.49 13.62
CA SER A 75 9.08 -47.72 12.49
C SER A 75 7.80 -46.98 12.86
N VAL A 76 7.39 -46.06 11.98
CA VAL A 76 6.12 -45.36 12.10
C VAL A 76 5.30 -45.52 10.84
N LYS A 77 4.04 -45.89 11.00
CA LYS A 77 3.05 -45.91 9.93
C LYS A 77 2.34 -44.57 9.88
N ILE A 78 2.26 -44.01 8.68
CA ILE A 78 1.53 -42.78 8.38
C ILE A 78 0.30 -43.14 7.56
N PHE A 79 -0.86 -42.71 8.02
CA PHE A 79 -2.12 -42.88 7.31
C PHE A 79 -2.63 -41.53 6.81
N LYS A 80 -2.74 -41.41 5.49
CA LYS A 80 -3.31 -40.24 4.81
C LYS A 80 -4.68 -40.61 4.26
N GLN A 81 -5.71 -39.88 4.66
CA GLN A 81 -7.06 -40.11 4.17
C GLN A 81 -7.21 -39.66 2.70
N LYS A 82 -7.88 -40.49 1.89
CA LYS A 82 -8.33 -40.21 0.51
C LYS A 82 -9.70 -39.53 0.51
N GLU A 83 -10.13 -39.01 -0.65
CA GLU A 83 -11.46 -38.41 -0.82
C GLU A 83 -12.62 -39.39 -0.56
N ASP A 84 -12.43 -40.67 -0.89
CA ASP A 84 -13.42 -41.74 -0.67
C ASP A 84 -13.50 -42.21 0.80
N GLY A 85 -12.67 -41.65 1.69
CA GLY A 85 -12.59 -41.99 3.10
C GLY A 85 -11.68 -43.17 3.44
N SER A 86 -11.07 -43.84 2.46
CA SER A 86 -10.03 -44.85 2.68
C SER A 86 -8.68 -44.21 3.02
N PHE A 87 -7.68 -45.02 3.38
CA PHE A 87 -6.35 -44.53 3.75
C PHE A 87 -5.26 -45.05 2.83
N LEU A 88 -4.31 -44.17 2.52
CA LEU A 88 -2.98 -44.53 2.04
C LEU A 88 -2.06 -44.74 3.23
N GLU A 89 -1.37 -45.89 3.26
CA GLU A 89 -0.44 -46.28 4.32
C GLU A 89 1.01 -46.15 3.84
N PHE A 90 1.83 -45.43 4.62
CA PHE A 90 3.26 -45.28 4.38
C PHE A 90 4.02 -45.77 5.61
N LYS A 91 5.06 -46.60 5.41
CA LYS A 91 5.93 -47.06 6.49
C LYS A 91 7.25 -46.28 6.45
N VAL A 92 7.52 -45.51 7.50
CA VAL A 92 8.74 -44.70 7.63
C VAL A 92 9.65 -45.27 8.71
N LYS A 93 10.95 -45.33 8.41
CA LYS A 93 11.96 -45.88 9.33
C LYS A 93 12.57 -44.77 10.20
N LYS A 94 13.26 -45.18 11.26
CA LYS A 94 13.95 -44.26 12.19
C LYS A 94 14.95 -43.32 11.51
N GLU A 95 15.60 -43.76 10.44
CA GLU A 95 16.58 -42.96 9.69
C GLU A 95 15.98 -41.71 9.02
N ASP A 96 14.69 -41.73 8.72
CA ASP A 96 13.99 -40.62 8.08
C ASP A 96 13.39 -39.64 9.10
N ILE A 97 13.72 -39.78 10.39
CA ILE A 97 13.17 -38.96 11.47
C ILE A 97 14.27 -38.06 12.06
N ILE A 98 14.04 -36.75 12.02
CA ILE A 98 14.86 -35.75 12.71
C ILE A 98 14.15 -35.38 14.03
N SER A 99 14.82 -35.63 15.15
CA SER A 99 14.27 -35.45 16.50
C SER A 99 14.76 -34.16 17.16
N PHE A 100 13.84 -33.35 17.69
CA PHE A 100 14.13 -32.13 18.44
C PHE A 100 13.71 -32.31 19.90
N LYS A 101 14.51 -33.06 20.67
CA LYS A 101 14.18 -33.54 22.03
C LYS A 101 13.78 -32.41 22.99
N ASP A 102 14.52 -31.30 22.99
CA ASP A 102 14.25 -30.18 23.90
C ASP A 102 12.88 -29.55 23.67
N GLN A 103 12.41 -29.57 22.42
CA GLN A 103 11.13 -28.97 22.02
C GLN A 103 9.97 -29.97 22.01
N ASP A 104 10.23 -31.27 22.20
CA ASP A 104 9.25 -32.35 22.00
C ASP A 104 8.62 -32.32 20.60
N LEU A 105 9.45 -32.05 19.58
CA LEU A 105 9.04 -32.01 18.17
C LEU A 105 9.83 -32.99 17.33
N ALA A 106 9.23 -33.46 16.24
CA ALA A 106 9.86 -34.29 15.24
C ALA A 106 9.54 -33.79 13.83
N LEU A 107 10.49 -34.01 12.92
CA LEU A 107 10.31 -33.86 11.48
C LEU A 107 10.54 -35.22 10.83
N ILE A 108 9.52 -35.76 10.16
CA ILE A 108 9.59 -37.02 9.43
C ILE A 108 9.73 -36.69 7.95
N LEU A 109 10.79 -37.17 7.31
CA LEU A 109 10.99 -37.07 5.87
C LEU A 109 10.15 -38.15 5.17
N ILE A 110 9.38 -37.77 4.16
CA ILE A 110 8.50 -38.69 3.44
C ILE A 110 8.58 -38.45 1.93
N ASP A 111 8.85 -39.50 1.16
CA ASP A 111 8.82 -39.51 -0.30
C ASP A 111 7.60 -40.32 -0.72
N PHE A 112 6.50 -39.64 -1.06
CA PHE A 112 5.24 -40.30 -1.39
C PHE A 112 5.34 -41.21 -2.63
N ASN A 113 6.37 -41.04 -3.46
CA ASN A 113 6.60 -41.88 -4.64
C ASN A 113 7.34 -43.18 -4.32
N LYS A 114 8.13 -43.23 -3.25
CA LYS A 114 8.93 -44.41 -2.87
C LYS A 114 8.35 -45.26 -1.74
N THR A 115 7.44 -44.72 -0.94
CA THR A 115 7.07 -45.31 0.36
C THR A 115 5.72 -46.05 0.37
N ILE A 116 5.21 -46.51 -0.79
CA ILE A 116 3.86 -47.05 -0.91
C ILE A 116 3.79 -48.54 -0.55
N VAL A 117 2.92 -48.89 0.40
CA VAL A 117 2.45 -50.27 0.58
C VAL A 117 1.24 -50.48 -0.34
N GLY A 118 1.40 -51.23 -1.45
CA GLY A 118 0.27 -51.62 -2.33
C GLY A 118 0.18 -50.94 -3.70
N GLY A 119 1.12 -50.08 -4.10
CA GLY A 119 1.25 -49.54 -5.47
C GLY A 119 0.40 -48.33 -5.86
N GLU A 120 -0.36 -47.73 -4.94
CA GLU A 120 -1.16 -46.51 -5.16
C GLU A 120 -0.37 -45.20 -4.95
N THR A 121 -0.46 -44.25 -5.89
CA THR A 121 0.21 -42.93 -5.80
C THR A 121 -0.69 -41.87 -5.15
N ILE A 122 -0.12 -40.96 -4.36
CA ILE A 122 -0.81 -39.73 -3.94
C ILE A 122 -0.88 -38.76 -5.12
N ASP A 123 -2.06 -38.20 -5.37
CA ASP A 123 -2.11 -36.95 -6.13
C ASP A 123 -1.58 -35.82 -5.24
N ILE A 124 -0.35 -35.36 -5.50
CA ILE A 124 0.28 -34.30 -4.73
C ILE A 124 -0.55 -33.00 -4.77
N ASN A 125 -1.46 -32.86 -5.74
CA ASN A 125 -2.38 -31.74 -5.82
C ASN A 125 -3.40 -31.72 -4.67
N ASP A 126 -3.64 -32.85 -3.99
CA ASP A 126 -4.51 -32.94 -2.82
C ASP A 126 -3.89 -32.32 -1.56
N ILE A 127 -2.57 -32.05 -1.58
CA ILE A 127 -1.83 -31.46 -0.47
C ILE A 127 -1.57 -29.98 -0.76
N THR A 128 -1.95 -29.15 0.20
CA THR A 128 -1.82 -27.70 0.05
C THR A 128 -0.53 -27.20 0.70
N GLY A 129 0.17 -26.31 0.02
CA GLY A 129 1.34 -25.63 0.60
C GLY A 129 0.95 -24.85 1.85
N ILE A 130 1.75 -24.96 2.91
CA ILE A 130 1.60 -24.19 4.14
C ILE A 130 2.90 -23.42 4.42
N ILE A 131 2.77 -22.28 5.11
CA ILE A 131 3.92 -21.45 5.51
C ILE A 131 3.96 -21.37 7.04
N ILE A 132 5.15 -21.29 7.65
CA ILE A 132 5.24 -21.20 9.10
C ILE A 132 5.19 -19.73 9.58
N GLY A 133 4.34 -19.43 10.55
CA GLY A 133 4.22 -18.09 11.14
C GLY A 133 5.24 -17.84 12.25
N LYS A 134 6.00 -16.75 12.18
CA LYS A 134 6.99 -16.35 13.22
C LYS A 134 6.41 -15.46 14.32
N SER A 135 5.62 -14.43 13.95
CA SER A 135 5.13 -13.43 14.91
C SER A 135 3.88 -13.88 15.66
N LYS A 136 3.66 -13.34 16.86
CA LYS A 136 2.49 -13.66 17.69
C LYS A 136 1.19 -13.30 17.00
N TYR A 137 0.45 -14.32 16.57
CA TYR A 137 -0.93 -14.17 16.13
C TYR A 137 -1.85 -14.06 17.36
N ARG A 138 -2.77 -13.09 17.36
CA ARG A 138 -3.67 -12.80 18.50
C ARG A 138 -5.14 -13.17 18.24
N GLY A 139 -5.43 -13.83 17.11
CA GLY A 139 -6.78 -14.30 16.79
C GLY A 139 -7.01 -15.74 17.21
N ASN A 140 -8.03 -16.36 16.61
CA ASN A 140 -8.36 -17.78 16.82
C ASN A 140 -7.46 -18.70 15.97
N TYR A 141 -7.31 -19.95 16.38
CA TYR A 141 -6.61 -20.95 15.60
C TYR A 141 -7.57 -22.07 15.20
N ASN A 142 -7.39 -22.59 14.00
CA ASN A 142 -8.05 -23.81 13.56
C ASN A 142 -7.01 -24.93 13.64
N SER A 143 -7.42 -26.11 14.03
CA SER A 143 -6.55 -27.27 14.08
C SER A 143 -7.34 -28.48 13.68
N TYR A 144 -6.69 -29.40 12.98
CA TYR A 144 -7.28 -30.66 12.56
C TYR A 144 -6.44 -31.78 13.15
N GLY A 145 -7.09 -32.73 13.81
CA GLY A 145 -6.41 -33.86 14.45
C GLY A 145 -7.24 -35.12 14.39
N TYR A 146 -6.56 -36.27 14.45
CA TYR A 146 -7.23 -37.57 14.45
C TYR A 146 -7.60 -37.97 15.88
N PRO A 147 -8.89 -38.27 16.14
CA PRO A 147 -9.31 -38.85 17.40
C PRO A 147 -8.77 -40.28 17.54
N THR A 148 -8.53 -40.74 18.77
CA THR A 148 -7.98 -42.08 19.01
C THR A 148 -8.94 -43.24 18.69
N PHE A 149 -10.24 -43.01 18.52
CA PHE A 149 -11.18 -44.12 18.26
C PHE A 149 -12.30 -43.81 17.23
N LYS A 150 -12.44 -44.76 16.29
CA LYS A 150 -13.51 -45.04 15.31
C LYS A 150 -13.77 -44.06 14.16
N GLU A 151 -13.62 -42.75 14.32
CA GLU A 151 -13.85 -41.84 13.20
C GLU A 151 -12.59 -41.75 12.32
N ASN A 152 -12.66 -42.35 11.14
CA ASN A 152 -11.59 -42.34 10.12
C ASN A 152 -11.38 -40.95 9.48
N ASN A 153 -11.67 -39.87 10.19
CA ASN A 153 -11.69 -38.50 9.70
C ASN A 153 -10.99 -37.58 10.70
N PRO A 154 -10.11 -36.66 10.24
CA PRO A 154 -9.64 -35.57 11.08
C PRO A 154 -10.83 -34.73 11.57
N HIS A 155 -10.86 -34.48 12.88
CA HIS A 155 -11.82 -33.62 13.55
C HIS A 155 -11.26 -32.19 13.62
N GLU A 156 -12.10 -31.17 13.44
CA GLU A 156 -11.70 -29.77 13.58
C GLU A 156 -11.96 -29.27 15.01
N LEU A 157 -10.97 -28.61 15.58
CA LEU A 157 -11.08 -27.88 16.83
C LEU A 157 -10.65 -26.43 16.65
N LEU A 158 -11.43 -25.52 17.21
CA LEU A 158 -11.13 -24.09 17.26
C LEU A 158 -10.50 -23.75 18.61
N PHE A 159 -9.47 -22.91 18.57
CA PHE A 159 -8.73 -22.47 19.75
C PHE A 159 -8.62 -20.94 19.80
N LYS A 160 -8.39 -20.38 20.98
CA LYS A 160 -7.91 -19.00 21.14
C LYS A 160 -6.64 -18.96 21.98
N HIS A 161 -5.84 -17.93 21.74
CA HIS A 161 -4.60 -17.67 22.45
C HIS A 161 -4.85 -17.26 23.92
N LYS A 162 -4.25 -17.97 24.88
CA LYS A 162 -4.17 -17.57 26.29
C LYS A 162 -2.90 -16.76 26.60
N LEU A 163 -2.96 -15.90 27.61
CA LEU A 163 -1.82 -15.03 27.97
C LEU A 163 -0.55 -15.89 28.16
N THR A 164 0.45 -15.64 27.32
CA THR A 164 1.73 -16.35 27.31
C THR A 164 2.83 -15.29 27.19
N PRO A 165 3.96 -15.39 27.93
CA PRO A 165 5.10 -14.47 27.80
C PRO A 165 5.56 -14.33 26.34
N GLU A 166 6.04 -13.15 25.93
CA GLU A 166 6.38 -12.93 24.51
C GLU A 166 7.54 -13.81 24.02
N GLU A 167 8.49 -14.13 24.90
CA GLU A 167 9.70 -14.90 24.59
C GLU A 167 9.53 -16.43 24.75
N SER A 168 8.33 -16.92 25.07
CA SER A 168 8.12 -18.37 25.23
C SER A 168 8.24 -19.13 23.90
N ASN A 169 8.85 -20.32 23.96
CA ASN A 169 8.89 -21.27 22.83
C ASN A 169 7.59 -22.08 22.68
N PHE A 170 6.60 -21.81 23.53
CA PHE A 170 5.29 -22.44 23.52
C PHE A 170 4.18 -21.39 23.50
N ILE A 171 2.98 -21.83 23.16
CA ILE A 171 1.77 -21.05 23.08
C ILE A 171 0.75 -21.77 23.93
N ASN A 172 0.21 -21.07 24.93
CA ASN A 172 -0.92 -21.60 25.67
C ASN A 172 -2.20 -21.25 24.90
N ILE A 173 -3.04 -22.23 24.62
CA ILE A 173 -4.31 -22.07 23.91
C ILE A 173 -5.44 -22.72 24.70
N GLU A 174 -6.66 -22.28 24.46
CA GLU A 174 -7.87 -22.86 25.04
C GLU A 174 -8.86 -23.24 23.94
N CYS A 175 -9.52 -24.39 24.09
CA CYS A 175 -10.51 -24.86 23.14
C CYS A 175 -11.76 -23.99 23.20
N LEU A 176 -12.23 -23.54 22.04
CA LEU A 176 -13.48 -22.79 21.86
C LEU A 176 -14.63 -23.68 21.41
N THR A 177 -14.33 -24.82 20.78
CA THR A 177 -15.35 -25.78 20.34
C THR A 177 -16.08 -26.35 21.56
N SER A 178 -17.41 -26.28 21.56
CA SER A 178 -18.22 -26.88 22.61
C SER A 178 -18.24 -28.40 22.43
N ILE A 179 -17.68 -29.13 23.40
CA ILE A 179 -17.55 -30.59 23.36
C ILE A 179 -18.02 -31.14 24.72
N SER A 180 -18.79 -32.23 24.71
CA SER A 180 -19.20 -32.90 25.97
C SER A 180 -17.99 -33.53 26.66
N SER A 181 -18.08 -33.80 27.96
CA SER A 181 -16.99 -34.47 28.71
C SER A 181 -16.59 -35.82 28.10
N ASP A 182 -17.57 -36.58 27.59
CA ASP A 182 -17.35 -37.89 27.00
C ASP A 182 -16.70 -37.80 25.62
N ASP A 183 -17.15 -36.85 24.80
CA ASP A 183 -16.56 -36.56 23.50
C ASP A 183 -15.15 -36.00 23.65
N ALA A 184 -14.85 -35.24 24.70
CA ALA A 184 -13.56 -34.61 24.86
C ALA A 184 -12.45 -35.63 25.16
N LYS A 185 -12.75 -36.67 25.96
CA LYS A 185 -11.85 -37.82 26.15
C LYS A 185 -11.56 -38.57 24.85
N GLN A 186 -12.51 -38.62 23.92
CA GLN A 186 -12.38 -39.38 22.67
C GLN A 186 -11.78 -38.56 21.53
N LYS A 187 -12.17 -37.29 21.40
CA LYS A 187 -11.81 -36.40 20.29
C LYS A 187 -10.48 -35.69 20.49
N ILE A 188 -10.07 -35.48 21.73
CA ILE A 188 -8.81 -34.78 22.07
C ILE A 188 -7.68 -35.79 22.35
N SER A 189 -8.03 -37.02 22.75
CA SER A 189 -7.08 -38.12 22.78
C SER A 189 -6.65 -38.43 21.33
N GLY A 190 -5.35 -38.36 21.04
CA GLY A 190 -4.79 -38.48 19.68
C GLY A 190 -4.51 -37.16 18.94
N TYR A 191 -4.92 -36.03 19.53
CA TYR A 191 -4.69 -34.70 18.97
C TYR A 191 -3.25 -34.18 19.17
N SER A 192 -2.46 -34.84 20.01
CA SER A 192 -1.03 -34.57 20.11
C SER A 192 -0.36 -34.71 18.74
N GLY A 193 0.50 -33.75 18.41
CA GLY A 193 1.14 -33.63 17.11
C GLY A 193 0.31 -32.92 16.04
N ALA A 194 -0.95 -32.53 16.33
CA ALA A 194 -1.75 -31.70 15.43
C ALA A 194 -1.19 -30.27 15.33
N GLY A 195 -1.30 -29.67 14.15
CA GLY A 195 -0.86 -28.30 13.92
C GLY A 195 -1.95 -27.27 14.21
N ILE A 196 -1.55 -26.11 14.71
CA ILE A 196 -2.43 -24.95 14.90
C ILE A 196 -2.22 -23.94 13.78
N TYR A 197 -3.27 -23.67 13.01
CA TYR A 197 -3.27 -22.73 11.90
C TYR A 197 -3.85 -21.39 12.34
N CYS A 198 -3.26 -20.28 11.88
CA CYS A 198 -3.89 -18.97 12.04
C CYS A 198 -5.26 -18.99 11.33
N ASN A 199 -6.33 -18.56 12.01
CA ASN A 199 -7.69 -18.66 11.46
C ASN A 199 -7.78 -18.15 10.00
N ASN A 200 -8.36 -18.99 9.13
CA ASN A 200 -8.56 -18.77 7.70
C ASN A 200 -7.28 -18.56 6.87
N LYS A 201 -6.16 -19.15 7.28
CA LYS A 201 -4.90 -19.08 6.52
C LYS A 201 -4.17 -20.42 6.58
N ALA A 202 -3.50 -20.76 5.47
CA ALA A 202 -2.53 -21.85 5.40
C ALA A 202 -1.19 -21.44 6.08
N ILE A 203 -1.28 -20.93 7.31
CA ILE A 203 -0.13 -20.52 8.12
C ILE A 203 -0.11 -21.36 9.39
N LEU A 204 0.85 -22.28 9.47
CA LEU A 204 1.09 -23.12 10.63
C LEU A 204 1.86 -22.34 11.68
N TYR A 205 1.31 -22.23 12.89
CA TYR A 205 1.89 -21.43 13.98
C TYR A 205 2.61 -22.28 15.04
N GLY A 206 2.27 -23.56 15.15
CA GLY A 206 2.87 -24.48 16.10
C GLY A 206 2.24 -25.86 16.03
N ILE A 207 2.78 -26.77 16.83
CA ILE A 207 2.34 -28.16 16.96
C ILE A 207 1.90 -28.41 18.40
N ILE A 208 0.73 -29.02 18.61
CA ILE A 208 0.21 -29.36 19.93
C ILE A 208 1.08 -30.47 20.53
N THR A 209 1.66 -30.21 21.71
CA THR A 209 2.54 -31.18 22.39
C THR A 209 2.03 -31.58 23.78
N GLN A 210 1.11 -30.82 24.37
CA GLN A 210 0.57 -31.16 25.68
C GLN A 210 -0.88 -30.72 25.81
N ILE A 211 -1.71 -31.60 26.38
CA ILE A 211 -3.11 -31.38 26.69
C ILE A 211 -3.24 -31.58 28.21
N SER A 212 -3.60 -30.53 28.95
CA SER A 212 -3.37 -30.49 30.41
C SER A 212 -4.48 -31.09 31.28
N ASP A 213 -5.50 -31.71 30.70
CA ASP A 213 -6.63 -32.26 31.47
C ASP A 213 -6.84 -33.75 31.15
N GLU A 214 -6.71 -34.59 32.19
CA GLU A 214 -6.94 -36.04 32.15
C GLU A 214 -8.41 -36.38 31.85
N ASN A 215 -9.33 -35.42 32.07
CA ASN A 215 -10.74 -35.53 31.70
C ASN A 215 -11.11 -34.89 30.35
N GLY A 216 -10.15 -34.29 29.65
CA GLY A 216 -10.35 -33.78 28.30
C GLY A 216 -11.03 -32.40 28.20
N PHE A 217 -11.31 -31.64 29.26
CA PHE A 217 -12.00 -30.35 29.13
C PHE A 217 -11.20 -29.25 28.42
N ALA A 218 -9.97 -29.53 27.96
CA ALA A 218 -9.15 -28.66 27.11
C ALA A 218 -9.08 -27.20 27.55
N SER A 219 -9.14 -26.97 28.87
CA SER A 219 -9.08 -25.63 29.45
C SER A 219 -7.74 -24.98 29.17
N SER A 220 -6.66 -25.75 29.05
CA SER A 220 -5.33 -25.30 28.61
C SER A 220 -4.67 -26.38 27.75
N ILE A 221 -4.26 -26.03 26.54
CA ILE A 221 -3.45 -26.86 25.65
C ILE A 221 -2.17 -26.09 25.35
N ILE A 222 -1.04 -26.79 25.24
CA ILE A 222 0.23 -26.21 24.90
C ILE A 222 0.63 -26.66 23.50
N ALA A 223 0.83 -25.67 22.63
CA ALA A 223 1.46 -25.87 21.33
C ALA A 223 2.89 -25.32 21.35
N LYS A 224 3.84 -26.07 20.80
CA LYS A 224 5.24 -25.64 20.63
C LYS A 224 5.39 -24.89 19.31
N LYS A 225 6.07 -23.75 19.37
CA LYS A 225 6.43 -22.96 18.19
C LYS A 225 7.50 -23.70 17.40
N ILE A 226 7.43 -23.62 16.07
CA ILE A 226 8.45 -24.22 15.21
C ILE A 226 9.62 -23.23 15.09
N ASN A 227 10.77 -23.59 15.63
CA ASN A 227 11.99 -22.80 15.46
C ASN A 227 12.61 -23.07 14.08
N ILE A 228 12.35 -22.16 13.13
CA ILE A 228 12.78 -22.30 11.73
C ILE A 228 14.29 -22.40 11.57
N GLU A 229 15.05 -21.63 12.34
CA GLU A 229 16.52 -21.66 12.25
C GLU A 229 17.05 -23.03 12.69
N LEU A 230 16.53 -23.55 13.80
CA LEU A 230 16.86 -24.88 14.29
C LEU A 230 16.48 -25.98 13.28
N PHE A 231 15.27 -25.92 12.73
CA PHE A 231 14.78 -26.92 11.77
C PHE A 231 15.58 -26.89 10.46
N ASN A 232 15.80 -25.71 9.89
CA ASN A 232 16.54 -25.56 8.64
C ASN A 232 18.01 -25.93 8.80
N SER A 233 18.64 -25.63 9.94
CA SER A 233 20.00 -26.12 10.25
C SER A 233 20.06 -27.64 10.38
N ALA A 234 19.02 -28.28 10.93
CA ALA A 234 18.97 -29.73 11.03
C ALA A 234 18.76 -30.41 9.66
N LEU A 235 17.89 -29.84 8.81
CA LEU A 235 17.70 -30.27 7.43
C LEU A 235 19.00 -30.16 6.62
N GLU A 236 19.68 -29.02 6.70
CA GLU A 236 20.95 -28.78 6.00
C GLU A 236 22.08 -29.71 6.45
N LYS A 237 22.13 -30.05 7.75
CA LYS A 237 23.06 -31.06 8.28
C LYS A 237 22.72 -32.48 7.82
N ARG A 238 21.44 -32.77 7.57
CA ARG A 238 20.98 -34.08 7.11
C ARG A 238 21.31 -34.28 5.63
N ASP A 239 20.97 -33.30 4.80
CA ASP A 239 21.30 -33.21 3.38
C ASP A 239 21.07 -31.78 2.90
N SER A 240 22.09 -31.16 2.30
CA SER A 240 22.05 -29.79 1.79
C SER A 240 21.03 -29.57 0.66
N ASN A 241 20.58 -30.64 0.00
CA ASN A 241 19.58 -30.58 -1.06
C ASN A 241 18.14 -30.54 -0.53
N LEU A 242 17.91 -30.78 0.75
CA LEU A 242 16.56 -30.73 1.33
C LEU A 242 16.01 -29.30 1.35
N TYR A 243 14.75 -29.15 0.96
CA TYR A 243 14.04 -27.87 0.93
C TYR A 243 13.97 -27.22 2.33
N LYS A 244 14.43 -25.98 2.44
CA LYS A 244 14.33 -25.20 3.68
C LYS A 244 12.88 -24.77 3.93
N LEU A 245 12.42 -24.89 5.16
CA LEU A 245 11.09 -24.43 5.59
C LEU A 245 10.98 -22.91 5.40
N GLU A 246 9.88 -22.48 4.77
CA GLU A 246 9.54 -21.08 4.58
C GLU A 246 8.81 -20.53 5.80
N CYS A 247 9.05 -19.25 6.10
CA CYS A 247 8.41 -18.59 7.22
C CYS A 247 8.02 -17.16 6.92
N ILE A 248 7.01 -16.67 7.65
CA ILE A 248 6.52 -15.31 7.51
C ILE A 248 6.30 -14.61 8.84
N ASN A 249 6.76 -13.36 8.91
CA ASN A 249 6.55 -12.52 10.08
C ASN A 249 5.14 -11.93 10.06
N ASP A 250 4.74 -11.28 8.96
CA ASP A 250 3.42 -10.66 8.85
C ASP A 250 2.44 -11.58 8.11
N THR A 251 1.62 -12.28 8.89
CA THR A 251 0.61 -13.21 8.36
C THR A 251 -0.43 -12.55 7.46
N THR A 252 -0.54 -11.21 7.44
CA THR A 252 -1.47 -10.51 6.55
C THR A 252 -1.07 -10.58 5.08
N LYS A 253 0.15 -11.03 4.77
CA LYS A 253 0.71 -11.17 3.43
C LYS A 253 0.34 -12.49 2.74
N ILE A 254 -0.18 -13.47 3.48
CA ILE A 254 -0.64 -14.75 2.94
C ILE A 254 -2.15 -14.85 3.10
N THR A 255 -2.82 -15.51 2.16
CA THR A 255 -4.23 -15.88 2.24
C THR A 255 -4.44 -17.23 1.54
N LEU A 256 -5.49 -17.93 1.93
CA LEU A 256 -6.00 -19.12 1.26
C LEU A 256 -7.21 -18.69 0.41
N GLU A 257 -7.19 -18.94 -0.89
CA GLU A 257 -8.30 -18.60 -1.79
C GLU A 257 -9.44 -19.61 -1.66
N ASP A 258 -10.59 -19.31 -2.28
CA ASP A 258 -11.78 -20.16 -2.18
C ASP A 258 -11.57 -21.55 -2.79
N ASP A 259 -10.64 -21.67 -3.75
CA ASP A 259 -10.19 -22.90 -4.41
C ASP A 259 -9.01 -23.59 -3.67
N GLY A 260 -8.72 -23.16 -2.43
CA GLY A 260 -7.67 -23.79 -1.62
C GLY A 260 -6.24 -23.42 -2.01
N SER A 261 -6.05 -22.60 -3.04
CA SER A 261 -4.70 -22.15 -3.42
C SER A 261 -4.10 -21.18 -2.39
N LEU A 262 -2.82 -21.36 -2.07
CA LEU A 262 -2.07 -20.44 -1.22
C LEU A 262 -1.57 -19.25 -2.04
N ILE A 263 -1.93 -18.04 -1.62
CA ILE A 263 -1.51 -16.80 -2.26
C ILE A 263 -0.58 -16.01 -1.35
N ASN A 264 0.64 -15.77 -1.86
CA ASN A 264 1.59 -14.85 -1.27
C ASN A 264 1.57 -13.51 -2.02
N TYR A 265 1.02 -12.47 -1.39
CA TYR A 265 0.92 -11.14 -2.00
C TYR A 265 2.26 -10.41 -2.16
N GLU A 266 3.37 -10.97 -1.65
CA GLU A 266 4.72 -10.48 -1.93
C GLU A 266 5.33 -11.05 -3.21
N LYS A 267 4.75 -12.14 -3.74
CA LYS A 267 5.29 -12.93 -4.84
C LYS A 267 4.23 -13.24 -5.89
N ILE A 268 3.45 -12.23 -6.29
CA ILE A 268 2.45 -12.42 -7.36
C ILE A 268 3.15 -12.36 -8.70
N VAL A 269 3.09 -13.44 -9.47
CA VAL A 269 3.73 -13.50 -10.79
C VAL A 269 2.76 -13.05 -11.87
N ILE A 270 3.10 -12.00 -12.61
CA ILE A 270 2.36 -11.51 -13.79
C ILE A 270 3.35 -11.33 -14.94
N ASN A 271 3.06 -11.89 -16.11
CA ASN A 271 3.96 -11.85 -17.27
C ASN A 271 5.36 -12.44 -16.98
N GLY A 272 5.43 -13.43 -16.09
CA GLY A 272 6.69 -14.01 -15.60
C GLY A 272 7.51 -13.10 -14.69
N ILE A 273 6.98 -11.96 -14.22
CA ILE A 273 7.63 -11.02 -13.30
C ILE A 273 7.05 -11.23 -11.90
N GLU A 274 7.91 -11.42 -10.89
CA GLU A 274 7.46 -11.53 -9.49
C GLU A 274 7.25 -10.13 -8.88
N LEU A 275 6.00 -9.80 -8.52
CA LEU A 275 5.59 -8.50 -8.00
C LEU A 275 5.19 -8.55 -6.52
N ASN A 276 5.70 -7.60 -5.74
CA ASN A 276 5.30 -7.40 -4.34
C ASN A 276 4.10 -6.45 -4.23
N ILE A 277 2.92 -7.01 -4.45
CA ILE A 277 1.62 -6.30 -4.43
C ILE A 277 1.30 -5.75 -3.04
N TRP A 278 1.65 -6.49 -1.98
CA TRP A 278 1.41 -6.02 -0.62
C TRP A 278 2.15 -4.71 -0.34
N ARG A 279 3.40 -4.60 -0.78
CA ARG A 279 4.20 -3.37 -0.66
C ARG A 279 3.65 -2.27 -1.57
N ALA A 280 3.31 -2.59 -2.81
CA ALA A 280 2.73 -1.64 -3.76
C ALA A 280 1.45 -0.99 -3.19
N LEU A 281 0.54 -1.78 -2.61
CA LEU A 281 -0.67 -1.27 -1.95
C LEU A 281 -0.37 -0.35 -0.76
N LYS A 282 0.66 -0.67 0.03
CA LYS A 282 1.06 0.16 1.19
C LYS A 282 1.67 1.50 0.77
N ARG A 283 2.52 1.50 -0.27
CA ARG A 283 3.12 2.70 -0.87
C ARG A 283 2.05 3.54 -1.55
N LEU A 284 1.20 2.93 -2.38
CA LEU A 284 0.06 3.60 -3.02
C LEU A 284 -0.88 4.25 -2.00
N LYS A 285 -1.12 3.62 -0.84
CA LYS A 285 -1.91 4.26 0.23
C LYS A 285 -1.31 5.57 0.75
N GLN A 286 0.01 5.76 0.67
CA GLN A 286 0.63 7.05 1.00
C GLN A 286 0.48 8.04 -0.15
N ASP A 287 0.76 7.60 -1.38
CA ASP A 287 0.64 8.37 -2.64
C ASP A 287 -0.79 8.90 -2.90
N LEU A 288 -1.82 8.18 -2.47
CA LEU A 288 -3.21 8.60 -2.65
C LEU A 288 -3.65 9.77 -1.73
N LYS A 289 -2.82 10.21 -0.78
CA LYS A 289 -3.21 11.24 0.20
C LYS A 289 -3.26 12.65 -0.39
N ASP A 290 -2.45 12.92 -1.39
CA ASP A 290 -2.32 14.19 -2.11
C ASP A 290 -2.83 14.09 -3.55
N ASP A 291 -3.67 13.09 -3.84
CA ASP A 291 -4.31 12.90 -5.14
C ASP A 291 -5.18 14.11 -5.53
N TRP A 292 -5.18 14.49 -6.82
CA TRP A 292 -5.96 15.65 -7.28
C TRP A 292 -7.46 15.42 -7.29
N PHE A 293 -7.88 14.15 -7.27
CA PHE A 293 -9.27 13.75 -7.20
C PHE A 293 -9.45 12.71 -6.11
N GLN A 294 -9.55 13.16 -4.86
CA GLN A 294 -9.69 12.26 -3.71
C GLN A 294 -10.97 11.41 -3.83
N ASP A 295 -10.85 10.08 -3.68
CA ASP A 295 -12.00 9.17 -3.61
C ASP A 295 -12.87 9.55 -2.40
N PRO A 296 -14.20 9.69 -2.55
CA PRO A 296 -15.08 10.11 -1.47
C PRO A 296 -15.00 9.20 -0.24
N LEU A 297 -14.60 7.93 -0.41
CA LEU A 297 -14.47 6.95 0.67
C LEU A 297 -13.01 6.56 0.94
N ASP A 298 -12.04 7.43 0.59
CA ASP A 298 -10.59 7.25 0.80
C ASP A 298 -10.04 5.92 0.26
N PHE A 299 -10.59 5.42 -0.85
CA PHE A 299 -10.22 4.15 -1.47
C PHE A 299 -10.31 2.94 -0.51
N LYS A 300 -11.03 3.07 0.62
CA LYS A 300 -11.10 2.06 1.68
C LYS A 300 -11.46 0.67 1.16
N TYR A 301 -12.35 0.63 0.17
CA TYR A 301 -12.84 -0.61 -0.43
C TYR A 301 -11.98 -1.10 -1.59
N LEU A 302 -11.04 -0.31 -2.08
CA LEU A 302 -10.15 -0.68 -3.18
C LEU A 302 -8.78 -1.15 -2.65
N LEU A 303 -8.32 -0.60 -1.52
CA LEU A 303 -7.05 -0.95 -0.84
C LEU A 303 -6.97 -2.39 -0.28
N SER A 304 -7.93 -3.25 -0.61
CA SER A 304 -7.91 -4.67 -0.24
C SER A 304 -7.10 -5.49 -1.24
N LYS A 305 -6.10 -6.21 -0.73
CA LYS A 305 -5.32 -7.18 -1.51
C LYS A 305 -6.17 -8.26 -2.18
N LYS A 306 -7.26 -8.70 -1.53
CA LYS A 306 -8.22 -9.66 -2.12
C LYS A 306 -8.91 -9.05 -3.34
N ASN A 307 -9.27 -7.76 -3.27
CA ASN A 307 -9.93 -7.08 -4.38
C ASN A 307 -8.98 -6.93 -5.57
N PHE A 308 -7.74 -6.52 -5.30
CA PHE A 308 -6.71 -6.51 -6.32
C PHE A 308 -6.55 -7.89 -6.98
N TYR A 309 -6.36 -8.94 -6.18
CA TYR A 309 -6.16 -10.31 -6.69
C TYR A 309 -7.31 -10.78 -7.56
N LYS A 310 -8.56 -10.55 -7.16
CA LYS A 310 -9.73 -10.88 -7.99
C LYS A 310 -9.68 -10.23 -9.38
N ARG A 311 -9.23 -8.97 -9.47
CA ARG A 311 -9.13 -8.23 -10.75
C ARG A 311 -8.00 -8.72 -11.64
N VAL A 312 -6.90 -9.17 -11.05
CA VAL A 312 -5.73 -9.61 -11.82
C VAL A 312 -5.59 -11.13 -11.93
N LYS A 313 -6.47 -11.94 -11.31
CA LYS A 313 -6.40 -13.41 -11.29
C LYS A 313 -6.20 -14.00 -12.69
N LYS A 314 -6.82 -13.40 -13.72
CA LYS A 314 -6.68 -13.83 -15.12
C LYS A 314 -5.28 -13.69 -15.71
N TYR A 315 -4.38 -12.91 -15.11
CA TYR A 315 -2.98 -12.69 -15.52
C TYR A 315 -1.97 -13.43 -14.63
N ILE A 316 -2.38 -13.92 -13.46
CA ILE A 316 -1.46 -14.54 -12.49
C ILE A 316 -0.93 -15.87 -13.02
N ASN A 317 0.38 -16.09 -12.89
CA ASN A 317 1.10 -17.27 -13.38
C ASN A 317 0.92 -17.53 -14.89
N LYS A 318 0.59 -16.48 -15.65
CA LYS A 318 0.50 -16.52 -17.11
C LYS A 318 1.56 -15.64 -17.75
N ASN A 319 1.95 -16.00 -18.97
CA ASN A 319 2.96 -15.30 -19.76
C ASN A 319 2.37 -14.17 -20.62
N ASN A 320 1.35 -13.48 -20.11
CA ASN A 320 0.77 -12.32 -20.78
C ASN A 320 0.88 -11.06 -19.90
N PRO A 321 1.18 -9.88 -20.49
CA PRO A 321 1.22 -8.63 -19.76
C PRO A 321 -0.15 -8.25 -19.22
N TYR A 322 -0.15 -7.52 -18.10
CA TYR A 322 -1.34 -6.83 -17.64
C TYR A 322 -1.76 -5.78 -18.66
N SER A 323 -3.06 -5.66 -18.91
CA SER A 323 -3.64 -4.59 -19.73
C SER A 323 -4.73 -3.87 -18.95
N PRO A 324 -4.83 -2.53 -19.06
CA PRO A 324 -5.87 -1.76 -18.39
C PRO A 324 -7.27 -2.26 -18.75
N SER A 325 -8.16 -2.35 -17.76
CA SER A 325 -9.54 -2.76 -18.01
C SER A 325 -10.42 -1.64 -18.58
N THR A 326 -9.95 -0.40 -18.49
CA THR A 326 -10.68 0.83 -18.80
C THR A 326 -9.73 1.90 -19.30
N SER A 327 -10.20 2.81 -20.15
CA SER A 327 -9.35 3.90 -20.64
C SER A 327 -9.07 4.93 -19.54
N ALA A 328 -7.85 5.45 -19.52
CA ALA A 328 -7.51 6.59 -18.67
C ALA A 328 -8.30 7.85 -19.06
N LYS A 329 -8.51 8.74 -18.09
CA LYS A 329 -9.14 10.04 -18.28
C LYS A 329 -8.14 11.16 -18.06
N HIS A 330 -8.26 12.19 -18.89
CA HIS A 330 -7.39 13.34 -18.83
C HIS A 330 -8.19 14.52 -18.30
N PHE A 331 -7.71 15.11 -17.21
CA PHE A 331 -8.35 16.25 -16.58
C PHE A 331 -7.38 17.43 -16.54
N THR A 332 -7.93 18.60 -16.27
CA THR A 332 -7.14 19.81 -16.00
C THR A 332 -7.13 20.15 -14.51
N VAL A 333 -5.94 20.42 -13.98
CA VAL A 333 -5.75 20.91 -12.61
C VAL A 333 -5.14 22.31 -12.63
N PRO A 334 -5.57 23.22 -11.73
CA PRO A 334 -5.05 24.57 -11.68
C PRO A 334 -3.60 24.59 -11.20
N LYS A 335 -2.79 25.45 -11.80
CA LYS A 335 -1.42 25.76 -11.40
C LYS A 335 -1.33 27.21 -10.92
N SER A 336 -0.36 27.50 -10.07
CA SER A 336 -0.06 28.88 -9.67
C SER A 336 0.13 29.77 -10.91
N GLY A 337 -0.48 30.97 -10.85
CA GLY A 337 -0.55 31.87 -12.02
C GLY A 337 -1.68 31.56 -13.00
N TYR A 338 -2.70 30.78 -12.60
CA TYR A 338 -3.94 30.51 -13.35
C TYR A 338 -3.79 29.65 -14.62
N SER A 339 -2.57 29.16 -14.91
CA SER A 339 -2.35 28.16 -15.95
C SER A 339 -2.88 26.78 -15.51
N THR A 340 -2.92 25.83 -16.44
CA THR A 340 -3.37 24.45 -16.19
C THR A 340 -2.21 23.46 -16.22
N ARG A 341 -2.41 22.33 -15.57
CA ARG A 341 -1.59 21.13 -15.69
C ARG A 341 -2.52 19.98 -16.12
N PRO A 342 -2.18 19.20 -17.17
CA PRO A 342 -2.92 18.00 -17.49
C PRO A 342 -2.60 16.90 -16.47
N THR A 343 -3.59 16.09 -16.11
CA THR A 343 -3.40 14.87 -15.33
C THR A 343 -3.99 13.67 -16.05
N ILE A 344 -3.41 12.50 -15.81
CA ILE A 344 -3.83 11.21 -16.34
C ILE A 344 -4.37 10.39 -15.15
N GLU A 345 -5.68 10.28 -15.07
CA GLU A 345 -6.38 9.51 -14.04
C GLU A 345 -6.70 8.11 -14.56
N THR A 346 -6.11 7.12 -13.91
CA THR A 346 -6.21 5.70 -14.24
C THR A 346 -7.03 4.94 -13.20
N SER A 347 -7.33 3.66 -13.47
CA SER A 347 -8.00 2.80 -12.48
C SER A 347 -7.13 2.56 -11.25
N PHE A 348 -7.74 2.18 -10.12
CA PHE A 348 -6.96 1.82 -8.93
C PHE A 348 -6.05 0.62 -9.18
N ILE A 349 -6.48 -0.36 -9.99
CA ILE A 349 -5.69 -1.56 -10.30
C ILE A 349 -4.48 -1.21 -11.15
N ASP A 350 -4.66 -0.35 -12.16
CA ASP A 350 -3.58 0.21 -12.98
C ASP A 350 -2.50 0.84 -12.10
N ARG A 351 -2.88 1.65 -11.10
CA ARG A 351 -1.94 2.30 -10.17
C ARG A 351 -1.17 1.30 -9.32
N VAL A 352 -1.81 0.22 -8.84
CA VAL A 352 -1.12 -0.82 -8.06
C VAL A 352 -0.10 -1.56 -8.92
N ILE A 353 -0.48 -1.95 -10.14
CA ILE A 353 0.42 -2.62 -11.08
C ILE A 353 1.60 -1.71 -11.45
N TYR A 354 1.32 -0.46 -11.79
CA TYR A 354 2.34 0.52 -12.14
C TYR A 354 3.31 0.77 -10.98
N GLN A 355 2.80 0.95 -9.76
CA GLN A 355 3.62 1.04 -8.55
C GLN A 355 4.46 -0.21 -8.34
N ALA A 356 3.90 -1.42 -8.53
CA ALA A 356 4.62 -2.68 -8.34
C ALA A 356 5.76 -2.89 -9.36
N TYR A 357 5.55 -2.49 -10.61
CA TYR A 357 6.59 -2.52 -11.64
C TYR A 357 7.73 -1.53 -11.32
N VAL A 358 7.39 -0.28 -10.98
CA VAL A 358 8.41 0.71 -10.65
C VAL A 358 9.12 0.39 -9.34
N ASP A 359 8.44 -0.21 -8.36
CA ASP A 359 9.03 -0.74 -7.12
C ASP A 359 10.17 -1.73 -7.40
N LYS A 360 10.06 -2.55 -8.46
CA LYS A 360 11.12 -3.49 -8.85
C LYS A 360 12.25 -2.81 -9.61
N LEU A 361 11.93 -1.85 -10.48
CA LEU A 361 12.96 -1.06 -11.18
C LEU A 361 13.83 -0.26 -10.22
N ILE A 362 13.22 0.43 -9.25
CA ILE A 362 13.95 1.32 -8.35
C ILE A 362 14.97 0.59 -7.49
N GLU A 363 14.66 -0.64 -7.08
CA GLU A 363 15.58 -1.50 -6.33
C GLU A 363 16.85 -1.82 -7.10
N ASN A 364 16.78 -1.80 -8.44
CA ASN A 364 17.86 -2.18 -9.33
C ASN A 364 18.49 -0.99 -10.07
N LEU A 365 17.92 0.22 -9.99
CA LEU A 365 18.36 1.35 -10.81
C LEU A 365 18.59 2.67 -10.05
N ASP A 366 18.15 2.84 -8.80
CA ASP A 366 18.39 4.12 -8.08
C ASP A 366 19.89 4.46 -7.95
N PHE A 367 20.75 3.43 -7.86
CA PHE A 367 22.20 3.63 -7.71
C PHE A 367 22.85 4.31 -8.92
N VAL A 368 22.21 4.29 -10.09
CA VAL A 368 22.68 4.96 -11.30
C VAL A 368 22.55 6.48 -11.16
N LEU A 369 21.59 6.96 -10.35
CA LEU A 369 21.37 8.39 -10.13
C LEU A 369 22.53 9.03 -9.35
N SER A 370 23.03 10.14 -9.88
CA SER A 370 24.09 10.94 -9.27
C SER A 370 23.75 11.35 -7.83
N ARG A 371 24.79 11.46 -6.97
CA ARG A 371 24.67 12.02 -5.60
C ARG A 371 24.22 13.49 -5.56
N HIS A 372 24.23 14.17 -6.70
CA HIS A 372 23.76 15.56 -6.86
C HIS A 372 22.24 15.65 -7.09
N VAL A 373 21.54 14.50 -7.18
CA VAL A 373 20.08 14.40 -7.27
C VAL A 373 19.51 14.06 -5.89
N TYR A 374 18.69 14.96 -5.35
CA TYR A 374 18.16 14.85 -3.99
C TYR A 374 16.71 14.35 -3.93
N SER A 375 15.90 14.66 -4.96
CA SER A 375 14.49 14.31 -4.99
C SER A 375 14.25 12.82 -5.28
N PHE A 376 13.15 12.26 -4.76
CA PHE A 376 12.64 10.92 -5.07
C PHE A 376 13.72 9.82 -5.12
N ARG A 377 14.63 9.84 -4.13
CA ARG A 377 15.69 8.84 -3.94
C ARG A 377 15.19 7.66 -3.11
N TYR A 378 15.51 6.44 -3.54
CA TYR A 378 15.00 5.21 -2.96
C TYR A 378 15.29 5.08 -1.46
N ASN A 379 14.26 4.74 -0.68
CA ASN A 379 14.42 4.39 0.73
C ASN A 379 14.49 2.87 0.91
N SER A 380 15.70 2.33 1.06
CA SER A 380 15.94 0.94 1.46
C SER A 380 15.94 0.73 2.99
N GLY A 381 15.77 1.81 3.77
CA GLY A 381 15.87 1.80 5.23
C GLY A 381 14.54 1.54 5.95
N LYS A 382 14.40 2.11 7.16
CA LYS A 382 13.20 1.93 7.98
C LYS A 382 11.95 2.44 7.26
N ASN A 383 10.86 1.67 7.37
CA ASN A 383 9.56 1.94 6.74
C ASN A 383 9.57 1.95 5.20
N SER A 384 10.55 1.32 4.55
CA SER A 384 10.62 1.16 3.08
C SER A 384 9.36 0.51 2.48
N ASP A 385 8.69 -0.37 3.24
CA ASP A 385 7.41 -0.96 2.84
C ASP A 385 6.26 0.05 2.69
N LYS A 386 6.38 1.22 3.33
CA LYS A 386 5.34 2.25 3.39
C LYS A 386 5.72 3.49 2.58
N TYR A 387 7.00 3.87 2.59
CA TYR A 387 7.52 5.05 1.90
C TYR A 387 8.58 4.61 0.89
N MET A 388 8.29 4.81 -0.39
CA MET A 388 9.20 4.47 -1.49
C MET A 388 10.48 5.30 -1.44
N TYR A 389 10.37 6.57 -1.04
CA TYR A 389 11.48 7.53 -1.03
C TYR A 389 11.90 7.96 0.37
N HIS A 390 13.11 8.51 0.47
CA HIS A 390 13.50 9.32 1.61
C HIS A 390 12.54 10.51 1.77
N TYR A 391 12.39 11.01 3.00
CA TYR A 391 11.51 12.14 3.26
C TYR A 391 11.89 13.36 2.42
N SER A 392 10.96 13.81 1.57
CA SER A 392 11.15 14.86 0.57
C SER A 392 11.71 16.16 1.17
N ILE A 393 11.25 16.53 2.36
CA ILE A 393 11.67 17.76 3.06
C ILE A 393 13.13 17.71 3.47
N GLU A 394 13.57 16.59 4.03
CA GLU A 394 14.96 16.44 4.44
C GLU A 394 15.88 16.48 3.22
N GLN A 395 15.44 15.87 2.10
CA GLN A 395 16.19 15.90 0.85
C GLN A 395 16.23 17.30 0.22
N TRP A 396 15.11 18.03 0.23
CA TRP A 396 15.08 19.41 -0.26
C TRP A 396 15.93 20.34 0.59
N LYS A 397 15.95 20.16 1.92
CA LYS A 397 16.85 20.90 2.82
C LYS A 397 18.32 20.61 2.48
N LYS A 398 18.67 19.35 2.19
CA LYS A 398 20.02 19.00 1.75
C LYS A 398 20.37 19.67 0.41
N TYR A 399 19.45 19.66 -0.55
CA TYR A 399 19.61 20.35 -1.83
C TYR A 399 19.88 21.85 -1.65
N VAL A 400 19.07 22.55 -0.85
CA VAL A 400 19.27 23.97 -0.51
C VAL A 400 20.59 24.20 0.21
N TYR A 401 20.88 23.42 1.24
CA TYR A 401 22.09 23.54 2.03
C TYR A 401 23.36 23.37 1.17
N GLN A 402 23.37 22.36 0.29
CA GLN A 402 24.53 22.08 -0.56
C GLN A 402 24.76 23.20 -1.58
N THR A 403 23.70 23.77 -2.17
CA THR A 403 23.86 24.95 -3.03
C THR A 403 24.39 26.15 -2.23
N LYS A 404 23.84 26.44 -1.05
CA LYS A 404 24.29 27.55 -0.20
C LYS A 404 25.74 27.43 0.23
N PHE A 405 26.16 26.21 0.58
CA PHE A 405 27.52 25.96 1.05
C PHE A 405 28.58 26.32 0.02
N VAL A 406 28.25 26.19 -1.27
CA VAL A 406 29.15 26.52 -2.39
C VAL A 406 28.96 27.95 -2.90
N LEU A 407 27.78 28.55 -2.70
CA LEU A 407 27.52 29.94 -3.11
C LEU A 407 28.17 30.91 -2.10
N THR A 408 29.32 31.46 -2.48
CA THR A 408 30.11 32.38 -1.65
C THR A 408 30.50 33.63 -2.46
N PRO A 409 31.05 34.69 -1.83
CA PRO A 409 31.56 35.85 -2.57
C PRO A 409 32.61 35.50 -3.64
N GLU A 410 33.39 34.43 -3.43
CA GLU A 410 34.40 33.93 -4.36
C GLU A 410 33.83 33.07 -5.49
N THR A 411 32.65 32.48 -5.29
CA THR A 411 31.89 31.72 -6.30
C THR A 411 30.44 32.21 -6.34
N PRO A 412 30.20 33.45 -6.83
CA PRO A 412 29.00 34.20 -6.49
C PRO A 412 27.83 33.97 -7.47
N PHE A 413 28.04 33.32 -8.61
CA PHE A 413 26.98 33.21 -9.61
C PHE A 413 26.15 31.94 -9.40
N LEU A 414 24.85 32.12 -9.17
CA LEU A 414 23.87 31.05 -9.09
C LEU A 414 22.99 31.04 -10.34
N VAL A 415 23.03 29.94 -11.09
CA VAL A 415 22.02 29.62 -12.09
C VAL A 415 20.87 28.91 -11.39
N VAL A 416 19.66 29.45 -11.55
CA VAL A 416 18.40 28.79 -11.19
C VAL A 416 17.69 28.46 -12.49
N ALA A 417 17.34 27.19 -12.71
CA ALA A 417 16.69 26.71 -13.93
C ALA A 417 15.55 25.75 -13.60
N ASP A 418 14.53 25.75 -14.47
CA ASP A 418 13.32 24.93 -14.40
C ASP A 418 13.04 24.36 -15.80
N ILE A 419 12.43 23.17 -15.88
CA ILE A 419 12.09 22.52 -17.16
C ILE A 419 10.62 22.79 -17.49
N THR A 420 10.34 23.23 -18.71
CA THR A 420 8.98 23.55 -19.16
C THR A 420 8.11 22.30 -19.17
N SER A 421 7.01 22.31 -18.39
CA SER A 421 6.00 21.25 -18.32
C SER A 421 6.59 19.83 -18.31
N PHE A 422 7.62 19.60 -17.47
CA PHE A 422 8.50 18.44 -17.54
C PHE A 422 7.77 17.11 -17.83
N PHE A 423 6.88 16.67 -16.95
CA PHE A 423 6.20 15.38 -17.09
C PHE A 423 5.30 15.26 -18.32
N GLU A 424 4.70 16.35 -18.78
CA GLU A 424 3.87 16.41 -19.99
C GLU A 424 4.72 16.25 -21.25
N ASN A 425 5.97 16.75 -21.21
CA ASN A 425 6.90 16.74 -22.34
C ASN A 425 7.85 15.52 -22.35
N ILE A 426 7.74 14.59 -21.39
CA ILE A 426 8.51 13.33 -21.46
C ILE A 426 8.02 12.54 -22.66
N ASN A 427 8.90 12.34 -23.64
CA ASN A 427 8.64 11.45 -24.76
C ASN A 427 8.75 9.99 -24.29
N THR A 428 7.65 9.24 -24.37
CA THR A 428 7.53 7.90 -23.78
C THR A 428 8.41 6.87 -24.49
N LYS A 429 8.63 7.04 -25.79
CA LYS A 429 9.54 6.20 -26.59
C LYS A 429 11.01 6.45 -26.23
N LEU A 430 11.43 7.71 -26.13
CA LEU A 430 12.78 8.06 -25.69
C LEU A 430 13.03 7.62 -24.25
N LEU A 431 12.04 7.75 -23.37
CA LEU A 431 12.10 7.23 -22.00
C LEU A 431 12.40 5.73 -22.04
N GLY A 432 11.55 4.94 -22.70
CA GLY A 432 11.73 3.50 -22.82
C GLY A 432 13.10 3.07 -23.35
N GLN A 433 13.53 3.69 -24.45
CA GLN A 433 14.85 3.46 -25.06
C GLN A 433 15.98 3.75 -24.08
N TYR A 434 15.95 4.90 -23.40
CA TYR A 434 17.01 5.28 -22.47
C TYR A 434 17.04 4.37 -21.24
N LEU A 435 15.89 4.01 -20.68
CA LEU A 435 15.82 3.08 -19.54
C LEU A 435 16.35 1.69 -19.93
N LYS A 436 16.06 1.22 -21.14
CA LYS A 436 16.63 -0.04 -21.68
C LYS A 436 18.16 0.05 -21.80
N THR A 437 18.72 1.18 -22.22
CA THR A 437 20.18 1.41 -22.20
C THR A 437 20.74 1.34 -20.79
N LEU A 438 20.11 1.98 -19.80
CA LEU A 438 20.56 1.89 -18.40
C LEU A 438 20.55 0.44 -17.88
N VAL A 439 19.49 -0.31 -18.16
CA VAL A 439 19.41 -1.74 -17.82
C VAL A 439 20.52 -2.53 -18.52
N HIS A 440 20.79 -2.26 -19.79
CA HIS A 440 21.86 -2.91 -20.54
C HIS A 440 23.24 -2.67 -19.90
N ASP A 441 23.54 -1.42 -19.56
CA ASP A 441 24.86 -0.98 -19.11
C ASP A 441 25.17 -1.37 -17.66
N TYR A 442 24.16 -1.30 -16.78
CA TYR A 442 24.37 -1.41 -15.33
C TYR A 442 23.96 -2.76 -14.73
N ILE A 443 23.08 -3.52 -15.38
CA ILE A 443 22.64 -4.84 -14.87
C ILE A 443 23.44 -5.94 -15.58
N LYS A 444 24.27 -6.65 -14.81
CA LYS A 444 25.21 -7.64 -15.36
C LYS A 444 24.60 -9.03 -15.56
N LYS A 445 23.73 -9.46 -14.65
CA LYS A 445 23.14 -10.80 -14.68
C LYS A 445 22.04 -10.86 -15.75
N SER A 446 22.15 -11.81 -16.68
CA SER A 446 21.25 -11.92 -17.83
C SER A 446 19.79 -12.12 -17.42
N SER A 447 19.53 -13.00 -16.46
CA SER A 447 18.16 -13.25 -15.98
C SER A 447 17.52 -12.03 -15.33
N ASP A 448 18.29 -11.24 -14.58
CA ASP A 448 17.79 -10.01 -13.96
C ASP A 448 17.54 -8.93 -15.02
N LYS A 449 18.38 -8.89 -16.06
CA LYS A 449 18.25 -8.00 -17.22
C LYS A 449 16.97 -8.30 -18.03
N ASP A 450 16.70 -9.57 -18.31
CA ASP A 450 15.49 -10.01 -19.02
C ASP A 450 14.22 -9.66 -18.24
N GLU A 451 14.22 -9.84 -16.92
CA GLU A 451 13.12 -9.41 -16.06
C GLU A 451 12.92 -7.90 -16.13
N GLN A 452 14.00 -7.09 -16.03
CA GLN A 452 13.89 -5.63 -16.13
C GLN A 452 13.36 -5.17 -17.50
N TYR A 453 13.77 -5.79 -18.60
CA TYR A 453 13.22 -5.46 -19.92
C TYR A 453 11.72 -5.74 -20.01
N LYS A 454 11.26 -6.89 -19.50
CA LYS A 454 9.82 -7.19 -19.44
C LYS A 454 9.05 -6.19 -18.58
N ILE A 455 9.64 -5.72 -17.48
CA ILE A 455 9.05 -4.67 -16.65
C ILE A 455 8.93 -3.36 -17.44
N LEU A 456 10.00 -2.94 -18.14
CA LEU A 456 10.00 -1.73 -18.96
C LEU A 456 8.97 -1.80 -20.10
N ASP A 457 8.90 -2.93 -20.81
CA ASP A 457 7.89 -3.15 -21.85
C ASP A 457 6.47 -3.09 -21.28
N SER A 458 6.25 -3.65 -20.08
CA SER A 458 4.95 -3.60 -19.41
C SER A 458 4.56 -2.16 -19.03
N ILE A 459 5.52 -1.34 -18.57
CA ILE A 459 5.30 0.08 -18.28
C ILE A 459 5.05 0.88 -19.56
N GLU A 460 5.82 0.66 -20.62
CA GLU A 460 5.64 1.33 -21.92
C GLU A 460 4.25 1.06 -22.48
N ASN A 461 3.78 -0.20 -22.41
CA ASN A 461 2.44 -0.58 -22.85
C ASN A 461 1.34 0.11 -22.02
N LEU A 462 1.48 0.14 -20.69
CA LEU A 462 0.54 0.85 -19.81
C LEU A 462 0.42 2.33 -20.18
N ILE A 463 1.55 3.02 -20.32
CA ILE A 463 1.56 4.45 -20.64
C ILE A 463 0.97 4.69 -22.03
N LYS A 464 1.28 3.85 -23.01
CA LYS A 464 0.70 3.92 -24.36
C LYS A 464 -0.82 3.77 -24.32
N ASP A 465 -1.34 2.78 -23.60
CA ASP A 465 -2.78 2.54 -23.47
C ASP A 465 -3.48 3.71 -22.77
N TRP A 466 -2.85 4.31 -21.76
CA TRP A 466 -3.39 5.49 -21.10
C TRP A 466 -3.42 6.71 -22.01
N ASN A 467 -2.41 6.89 -22.85
CA ASN A 467 -2.29 8.03 -23.77
C ASN A 467 -2.99 7.82 -25.12
N GLU A 468 -3.55 6.64 -25.42
CA GLU A 468 -4.09 6.28 -26.74
C GLU A 468 -5.07 7.31 -27.32
N LYS A 469 -5.88 7.94 -26.46
CA LYS A 469 -6.90 8.93 -26.84
C LYS A 469 -6.40 10.37 -26.93
N GLN A 470 -5.12 10.62 -26.62
CA GLN A 470 -4.50 11.93 -26.75
C GLN A 470 -4.00 12.15 -28.17
N ILE A 471 -4.07 13.40 -28.63
CA ILE A 471 -3.51 13.80 -29.93
C ILE A 471 -1.98 13.57 -29.94
N ASN A 472 -1.32 13.84 -28.82
CA ASN A 472 0.12 13.65 -28.63
C ASN A 472 0.40 12.40 -27.76
N SER A 473 -0.06 11.23 -28.21
CA SER A 473 0.00 10.00 -27.42
C SER A 473 1.43 9.52 -27.07
N GLU A 474 2.45 10.02 -27.77
CA GLU A 474 3.87 9.75 -27.51
C GLU A 474 4.46 10.57 -26.35
N PHE A 475 3.70 11.50 -25.77
CA PHE A 475 4.18 12.41 -24.72
C PHE A 475 3.35 12.28 -23.45
N GLY A 476 4.00 12.45 -22.31
CA GLY A 476 3.35 12.51 -21.02
C GLY A 476 3.38 11.19 -20.26
N ILE A 477 3.67 11.28 -18.97
CA ILE A 477 3.43 10.21 -18.00
C ILE A 477 2.54 10.73 -16.87
N PRO A 478 1.83 9.86 -16.11
CA PRO A 478 0.98 10.31 -15.01
C PRO A 478 1.73 11.21 -14.04
N GLN A 479 1.20 12.41 -13.79
CA GLN A 479 1.80 13.34 -12.84
C GLN A 479 1.35 12.96 -11.40
N ASN A 480 2.01 13.48 -10.36
CA ASN A 480 1.66 13.24 -8.92
C ASN A 480 1.44 11.76 -8.60
N ARG A 481 2.37 10.94 -9.12
CA ARG A 481 2.57 9.55 -8.76
C ARG A 481 4.02 9.42 -8.32
N ASP A 482 4.23 8.78 -7.19
CA ASP A 482 5.55 8.37 -6.74
C ASP A 482 6.26 7.60 -7.87
N ALA A 483 5.63 6.55 -8.41
CA ALA A 483 6.15 5.76 -9.53
C ALA A 483 6.68 6.60 -10.71
N SER A 484 5.90 7.57 -11.20
CA SER A 484 6.32 8.44 -12.32
C SER A 484 7.45 9.39 -11.95
N SER A 485 7.54 9.81 -10.69
CA SER A 485 8.61 10.67 -10.20
C SER A 485 9.98 9.99 -10.28
N PHE A 486 10.06 8.68 -9.99
CA PHE A 486 11.30 7.93 -10.21
C PHE A 486 11.65 7.78 -11.69
N LEU A 487 10.67 7.48 -12.56
CA LEU A 487 10.93 7.40 -14.01
C LEU A 487 11.43 8.73 -14.57
N GLY A 488 10.86 9.86 -14.11
CA GLY A 488 11.34 11.19 -14.49
C GLY A 488 12.78 11.45 -14.05
N ASN A 489 13.15 11.03 -12.83
CA ASN A 489 14.53 11.10 -12.35
C ASN A 489 15.50 10.27 -13.20
N LEU A 490 15.11 9.05 -13.57
CA LEU A 490 15.91 8.23 -14.47
C LEU A 490 16.03 8.88 -15.83
N TYR A 491 14.97 9.45 -16.41
CA TYR A 491 15.04 10.15 -17.68
C TYR A 491 16.06 11.30 -17.69
N LEU A 492 16.06 12.10 -16.63
CA LEU A 492 16.99 13.22 -16.45
C LEU A 492 18.42 12.79 -16.09
N ASN A 493 18.66 11.51 -15.76
CA ASN A 493 20.01 11.02 -15.48
C ASN A 493 20.97 11.28 -16.64
N LYS A 494 20.49 11.18 -17.89
CA LYS A 494 21.32 11.50 -19.08
C LYS A 494 21.88 12.92 -19.00
N ILE A 495 21.03 13.87 -18.59
CA ILE A 495 21.39 15.27 -18.45
C ILE A 495 22.38 15.47 -17.31
N ASP A 496 22.15 14.79 -16.17
CA ASP A 496 23.05 14.86 -15.03
C ASP A 496 24.46 14.40 -15.40
N GLN A 497 24.57 13.29 -16.15
CA GLN A 497 25.87 12.77 -16.60
C GLN A 497 26.58 13.75 -17.55
N ILE A 498 25.85 14.31 -18.53
CA ILE A 498 26.40 15.31 -19.46
C ILE A 498 26.88 16.55 -18.70
N MET A 499 26.07 17.09 -17.79
CA MET A 499 26.41 18.31 -17.05
C MET A 499 27.60 18.11 -16.12
N LEU A 500 27.65 17.01 -15.38
CA LEU A 500 28.71 16.74 -14.41
C LEU A 500 30.03 16.29 -15.06
N HIS A 501 29.97 15.42 -16.06
CA HIS A 501 31.14 14.72 -16.58
C HIS A 501 31.60 15.22 -17.94
N SER A 502 30.69 15.46 -18.88
CA SER A 502 31.05 15.95 -20.22
C SER A 502 31.35 17.45 -20.23
N ASN A 503 30.53 18.24 -19.53
CA ASN A 503 30.64 19.70 -19.49
C ASN A 503 31.41 20.22 -18.26
N GLY A 504 31.62 19.38 -17.25
CA GLY A 504 32.46 19.69 -16.09
C GLY A 504 31.82 20.64 -15.06
N HIS A 505 30.50 20.80 -15.04
CA HIS A 505 29.78 21.65 -14.07
C HIS A 505 29.70 20.99 -12.69
N LYS A 506 30.82 21.01 -11.95
CA LYS A 506 31.00 20.29 -10.66
C LYS A 506 29.97 20.64 -9.58
N PHE A 507 29.42 21.85 -9.59
CA PHE A 507 28.44 22.34 -8.61
C PHE A 507 27.03 22.41 -9.17
N TYR A 508 26.69 21.39 -9.97
CA TYR A 508 25.35 21.12 -10.45
C TYR A 508 24.58 20.32 -9.39
N TYR A 509 23.35 20.74 -9.07
CA TYR A 509 22.46 20.08 -8.13
C TYR A 509 21.03 20.06 -8.69
N ARG A 510 20.30 18.97 -8.46
CA ARG A 510 18.94 18.80 -8.99
C ARG A 510 17.94 18.28 -7.95
N TYR A 511 16.75 18.86 -7.96
CA TYR A 511 15.56 18.39 -7.26
C TYR A 511 14.41 18.29 -8.29
N MET A 512 14.23 17.12 -8.89
CA MET A 512 13.38 16.89 -10.07
C MET A 512 13.74 17.81 -11.24
N ASP A 513 12.84 18.69 -11.65
CA ASP A 513 12.97 19.67 -12.71
C ASP A 513 13.65 20.98 -12.23
N ASP A 514 13.77 21.19 -10.91
CA ASP A 514 14.50 22.30 -10.34
C ASP A 514 16.01 22.03 -10.38
N ILE A 515 16.74 22.86 -11.13
CA ILE A 515 18.18 22.73 -11.35
C ILE A 515 18.90 23.97 -10.80
N ARG A 516 20.00 23.74 -10.09
CA ARG A 516 20.91 24.79 -9.58
C ARG A 516 22.34 24.51 -10.02
N ILE A 517 23.02 25.55 -10.48
CA ILE A 517 24.43 25.47 -10.86
C ILE A 517 25.15 26.67 -10.27
N VAL A 518 26.22 26.43 -9.50
CA VAL A 518 27.05 27.51 -8.94
C VAL A 518 28.31 27.67 -9.78
N CYS A 519 28.61 28.91 -10.17
CA CYS A 519 29.70 29.25 -11.08
C CYS A 519 30.58 30.38 -10.50
N LYS A 520 31.85 30.43 -10.93
CA LYS A 520 32.80 31.46 -10.48
C LYS A 520 32.63 32.78 -11.22
N THR A 521 32.25 32.71 -12.50
CA THR A 521 32.08 33.89 -13.35
C THR A 521 30.73 33.90 -14.04
N LYS A 522 30.25 35.09 -14.40
CA LYS A 522 29.03 35.24 -15.22
C LYS A 522 29.13 34.50 -16.55
N ALA A 523 30.33 34.48 -17.16
CA ALA A 523 30.57 33.75 -18.41
C ALA A 523 30.38 32.24 -18.22
N GLU A 524 30.88 31.66 -17.13
CA GLU A 524 30.63 30.26 -16.76
C GLU A 524 29.13 29.99 -16.54
N ALA A 525 28.42 30.91 -15.88
CA ALA A 525 26.97 30.76 -15.66
C ALA A 525 26.17 30.78 -16.98
N ILE A 526 26.51 31.68 -17.90
CA ILE A 526 25.91 31.72 -19.25
C ILE A 526 26.22 30.42 -20.00
N LYS A 527 27.46 29.95 -19.93
CA LYS A 527 27.89 28.68 -20.53
C LYS A 527 27.13 27.49 -19.94
N ALA A 528 26.90 27.47 -18.62
CA ALA A 528 26.12 26.43 -17.95
C ALA A 528 24.66 26.38 -18.44
N ILE A 529 24.00 27.53 -18.63
CA ILE A 529 22.65 27.59 -19.23
C ILE A 529 22.66 27.09 -20.67
N TYR A 530 23.65 27.49 -21.47
CA TYR A 530 23.78 27.02 -22.86
C TYR A 530 23.95 25.50 -22.91
N ASP A 531 24.90 24.96 -22.14
CA ASP A 531 25.19 23.53 -22.07
C ASP A 531 23.98 22.73 -21.59
N LEU A 532 23.28 23.22 -20.56
CA LEU A 532 22.04 22.62 -20.07
C LEU A 532 20.94 22.65 -21.13
N SER A 533 20.77 23.76 -21.84
CA SER A 533 19.79 23.86 -22.92
C SER A 533 20.10 22.90 -24.07
N VAL A 534 21.38 22.70 -24.42
CA VAL A 534 21.78 21.76 -25.47
C VAL A 534 21.51 20.33 -25.01
N ALA A 535 21.90 19.98 -23.78
CA ALA A 535 21.68 18.65 -23.23
C ALA A 535 20.18 18.30 -23.17
N LEU A 536 19.33 19.22 -22.70
CA LEU A 536 17.88 19.00 -22.60
C LEU A 536 17.23 18.73 -23.97
N ARG A 537 17.71 19.38 -25.05
CA ARG A 537 17.20 19.14 -26.40
C ARG A 537 17.41 17.70 -26.88
N GLU A 538 18.44 17.00 -26.39
CA GLU A 538 18.64 15.58 -26.72
C GLU A 538 17.52 14.67 -26.20
N LEU A 539 16.77 15.14 -25.21
CA LEU A 539 15.59 14.46 -24.66
C LEU A 539 14.27 15.11 -25.12
N GLY A 540 14.32 16.04 -26.08
CA GLY A 540 13.14 16.80 -26.50
C GLY A 540 12.58 17.74 -25.43
N LEU A 541 13.38 18.05 -24.40
CA LEU A 541 13.01 18.95 -23.31
C LEU A 541 13.51 20.37 -23.58
N SER A 542 12.89 21.34 -22.90
CA SER A 542 13.28 22.76 -22.99
C SER A 542 13.31 23.42 -21.62
N LEU A 543 14.20 24.41 -21.47
CA LEU A 543 14.24 25.27 -20.30
C LEU A 543 13.01 26.17 -20.27
N ASN A 544 12.51 26.41 -19.07
CA ASN A 544 11.52 27.43 -18.82
C ASN A 544 12.23 28.79 -18.74
N SER A 545 12.34 29.48 -19.88
CA SER A 545 13.07 30.74 -20.00
C SER A 545 12.60 31.83 -19.02
N SER A 546 11.32 31.83 -18.64
CA SER A 546 10.76 32.79 -17.68
C SER A 546 11.22 32.57 -16.23
N LYS A 547 11.57 31.34 -15.87
CA LYS A 547 12.06 30.97 -14.55
C LYS A 547 13.58 30.77 -14.50
N THR A 548 14.23 30.60 -15.65
CA THR A 548 15.68 30.46 -15.74
C THR A 548 16.35 31.82 -15.57
N THR A 549 17.23 31.94 -14.58
CA THR A 549 17.92 33.20 -14.27
C THR A 549 19.33 32.98 -13.74
N ILE A 550 20.18 33.99 -13.88
CA ILE A 550 21.50 34.07 -13.26
C ILE A 550 21.41 35.13 -12.18
N LEU A 551 21.76 34.76 -10.95
CA LEU A 551 21.80 35.65 -9.78
C LEU A 551 23.25 35.79 -9.32
N ASP A 552 23.65 37.01 -8.97
CA ASP A 552 24.99 37.31 -8.43
C ASP A 552 24.90 37.58 -6.92
N PHE A 553 25.56 36.74 -6.12
CA PHE A 553 25.60 36.84 -4.67
C PHE A 553 26.17 38.18 -4.17
N ASN A 554 27.01 38.85 -4.97
CA ASN A 554 27.59 40.14 -4.62
C ASN A 554 26.68 41.33 -4.97
N ILE A 555 25.56 41.10 -5.67
CA ILE A 555 24.59 42.14 -6.04
C ILE A 555 23.43 42.14 -5.03
N LYS A 556 23.22 43.29 -4.37
CA LYS A 556 22.22 43.44 -3.30
C LYS A 556 20.80 43.12 -3.76
N GLU A 557 20.44 43.49 -4.99
CA GLU A 557 19.13 43.20 -5.59
C GLU A 557 18.90 41.71 -5.81
N ASP A 558 19.96 40.95 -6.15
CA ASP A 558 19.89 39.52 -6.40
C ASP A 558 19.85 38.70 -5.12
N ILE A 559 20.45 39.18 -4.02
CA ILE A 559 20.39 38.54 -2.69
C ILE A 559 18.95 38.21 -2.30
N LYS A 560 17.99 39.09 -2.60
CA LYS A 560 16.57 38.85 -2.33
C LYS A 560 16.03 37.63 -3.07
N LYS A 561 16.32 37.49 -4.36
CA LYS A 561 15.91 36.33 -5.16
C LYS A 561 16.67 35.07 -4.75
N ILE A 562 17.95 35.20 -4.40
CA ILE A 562 18.75 34.10 -3.85
C ILE A 562 18.10 33.58 -2.57
N ASN A 563 17.61 34.45 -1.68
CA ASN A 563 16.90 34.04 -0.46
C ASN A 563 15.53 33.41 -0.74
N GLU A 564 14.85 33.78 -1.83
CA GLU A 564 13.62 33.11 -2.26
C GLU A 564 13.90 31.68 -2.76
N CYS A 565 14.93 31.50 -3.59
CA CYS A 565 15.31 30.20 -4.15
C CYS A 565 16.03 29.31 -3.12
N LEU A 566 16.87 29.91 -2.29
CA LEU A 566 17.65 29.29 -1.22
C LEU A 566 17.19 29.85 0.13
N PRO A 567 15.97 29.53 0.57
CA PRO A 567 15.47 30.12 1.80
C PRO A 567 16.16 29.56 3.04
N GLU A 568 16.35 30.44 4.01
CA GLU A 568 16.65 30.03 5.38
C GLU A 568 15.45 29.37 6.05
N SER A 569 15.74 28.61 7.10
CA SER A 569 14.70 28.12 7.99
C SER A 569 14.20 29.28 8.84
N LEU A 570 12.88 29.39 8.96
CA LEU A 570 12.27 30.46 9.74
C LEU A 570 12.31 30.07 11.21
N THR A 571 12.90 30.91 12.06
CA THR A 571 13.04 30.66 13.50
C THR A 571 11.69 30.33 14.14
N SER A 572 10.61 31.01 13.74
CA SER A 572 9.26 30.72 14.22
C SER A 572 8.78 29.31 13.85
N ILE A 573 9.01 28.87 12.61
CA ILE A 573 8.66 27.52 12.13
C ILE A 573 9.51 26.46 12.84
N ASP A 574 10.81 26.71 13.03
CA ASP A 574 11.71 25.78 13.71
C ASP A 574 11.36 25.64 15.19
N GLN A 575 11.03 26.75 15.87
CA GLN A 575 10.52 26.74 17.25
C GLN A 575 9.23 25.93 17.36
N ILE A 576 8.25 26.16 16.47
CA ILE A 576 7.00 25.39 16.44
C ILE A 576 7.30 23.89 16.27
N ASN A 577 8.15 23.52 15.30
CA ASN A 577 8.49 22.12 15.08
C ASN A 577 9.26 21.49 16.26
N SER A 578 10.12 22.26 16.93
CA SER A 578 10.83 21.83 18.14
C SER A 578 9.86 21.54 19.28
N PHE A 579 8.92 22.46 19.56
CA PHE A 579 7.89 22.26 20.58
C PHE A 579 7.01 21.05 20.26
N LEU A 580 6.58 20.87 19.01
CA LEU A 580 5.85 19.68 18.59
C LEU A 580 6.66 18.41 18.81
N SER A 581 7.97 18.45 18.54
CA SER A 581 8.88 17.31 18.67
C SER A 581 9.06 16.83 20.11
N SER A 582 8.90 17.72 21.10
CA SER A 582 8.94 17.39 22.53
C SER A 582 7.84 16.41 22.95
N LYS A 583 6.70 16.40 22.25
CA LYS A 583 5.47 15.66 22.58
C LYS A 583 4.87 15.97 23.97
N ARG A 584 5.40 16.96 24.69
CA ARG A 584 4.85 17.38 25.99
C ARG A 584 3.57 18.19 25.76
N LYS A 585 2.52 17.91 26.53
CA LYS A 585 1.20 18.55 26.36
C LYS A 585 1.30 20.09 26.32
N ARG A 586 2.02 20.68 27.29
CA ARG A 586 2.22 22.14 27.39
C ARG A 586 2.91 22.72 26.15
N ASP A 587 4.00 22.10 25.71
CA ASP A 587 4.77 22.54 24.55
C ASP A 587 3.95 22.44 23.26
N VAL A 588 3.18 21.36 23.10
CA VAL A 588 2.28 21.20 21.95
C VAL A 588 1.20 22.29 21.94
N GLN A 589 0.63 22.65 23.09
CA GLN A 589 -0.34 23.75 23.18
C GLN A 589 0.30 25.10 22.83
N ILE A 590 1.54 25.36 23.29
CA ILE A 590 2.31 26.55 22.89
C ILE A 590 2.51 26.57 21.37
N ALA A 591 2.89 25.44 20.77
CA ALA A 591 3.08 25.33 19.32
C ALA A 591 1.79 25.61 18.53
N VAL A 592 0.64 25.16 19.03
CA VAL A 592 -0.68 25.45 18.44
C VAL A 592 -0.94 26.95 18.44
N GLN A 593 -0.78 27.61 19.59
CA GLN A 593 -0.99 29.06 19.71
C GLN A 593 -0.02 29.85 18.84
N MET A 594 1.26 29.47 18.82
CA MET A 594 2.28 30.10 17.98
C MET A 594 1.94 29.96 16.49
N THR A 595 1.44 28.79 16.08
CA THR A 595 1.02 28.58 14.68
C THR A 595 -0.17 29.45 14.31
N TYR A 596 -1.16 29.56 15.21
CA TYR A 596 -2.33 30.40 14.99
C TYR A 596 -1.98 31.89 14.93
N ASN A 597 -1.10 32.37 15.82
CA ASN A 597 -0.62 33.75 15.78
C ASN A 597 0.19 34.01 14.50
N LEU A 598 1.08 33.09 14.11
CA LEU A 598 1.83 33.18 12.86
C LEU A 598 0.91 33.25 11.64
N PHE A 599 -0.23 32.54 11.67
CA PHE A 599 -1.26 32.64 10.65
C PHE A 599 -1.91 34.03 10.63
N LYS A 600 -2.34 34.55 11.78
CA LYS A 600 -2.92 35.90 11.89
C LYS A 600 -1.97 36.97 11.37
N ASP A 601 -0.72 36.92 11.80
CA ASP A 601 0.31 37.87 11.38
C ASP A 601 0.51 37.80 9.86
N ALA A 602 0.52 36.59 9.29
CA ALA A 602 0.69 36.41 7.85
C ALA A 602 -0.51 36.86 7.01
N ILE A 603 -1.76 36.82 7.53
CA ILE A 603 -2.94 37.33 6.80
C ILE A 603 -3.15 38.84 7.00
N LEU A 604 -2.70 39.39 8.14
CA LEU A 604 -2.84 40.81 8.49
C LEU A 604 -1.66 41.65 8.00
N SER A 605 -0.53 41.04 7.63
CA SER A 605 0.63 41.80 7.19
C SER A 605 0.31 42.62 5.93
N THR A 606 0.07 43.91 6.16
CA THR A 606 0.16 44.99 5.16
C THR A 606 1.58 45.52 5.05
N ASP A 607 2.53 44.86 5.71
CA ASP A 607 3.91 45.26 5.77
C ASP A 607 4.56 45.13 4.39
N LEU A 608 4.70 46.27 3.71
CA LEU A 608 5.37 46.38 2.42
C LEU A 608 6.85 45.95 2.49
N SER A 609 7.43 45.84 3.71
CA SER A 609 8.80 45.39 3.93
C SER A 609 8.94 43.87 3.99
N GLU A 610 7.87 43.12 4.33
CA GLU A 610 7.92 41.65 4.34
C GLU A 610 7.86 41.10 2.91
N GLU A 611 8.82 40.24 2.59
CA GLU A 611 8.91 39.66 1.25
C GLU A 611 7.75 38.70 1.00
N LYS A 612 6.97 38.93 -0.07
CA LYS A 612 5.76 38.16 -0.43
C LYS A 612 5.94 36.64 -0.42
N TYR A 613 7.14 36.13 -0.74
CA TYR A 613 7.41 34.68 -0.68
C TYR A 613 7.47 34.15 0.76
N LEU A 614 7.95 34.94 1.73
CA LEU A 614 7.97 34.58 3.15
C LEU A 614 6.56 34.44 3.70
N GLN A 615 5.68 35.40 3.36
CA GLN A 615 4.26 35.35 3.72
C GLN A 615 3.60 34.07 3.17
N LYS A 616 3.79 33.76 1.89
CA LYS A 616 3.29 32.51 1.28
C LYS A 616 3.79 31.25 1.98
N ARG A 617 5.09 31.19 2.31
CA ARG A 617 5.68 30.06 3.05
C ARG A 617 5.08 29.90 4.45
N LYS A 618 4.90 31.02 5.18
CA LYS A 618 4.25 31.02 6.50
C LYS A 618 2.81 30.52 6.40
N LEU A 619 2.02 31.05 5.46
CA LEU A 619 0.63 30.63 5.24
C LEU A 619 0.52 29.15 4.90
N SER A 620 1.34 28.67 3.97
CA SER A 620 1.40 27.27 3.56
C SER A 620 1.68 26.34 4.75
N PHE A 621 2.69 26.68 5.55
CA PHE A 621 3.01 25.96 6.78
C PHE A 621 1.84 25.97 7.77
N CYS A 622 1.23 27.14 7.99
CA CYS A 622 0.14 27.29 8.95
C CYS A 622 -1.10 26.52 8.53
N ILE A 623 -1.56 26.63 7.28
CA ILE A 623 -2.72 25.91 6.74
C ILE A 623 -2.57 24.40 6.98
N HIS A 624 -1.40 23.86 6.64
CA HIS A 624 -1.12 22.44 6.85
C HIS A 624 -1.14 22.05 8.33
N LYS A 625 -0.48 22.82 9.20
CA LYS A 625 -0.43 22.52 10.64
C LYS A 625 -1.79 22.67 11.32
N LEU A 626 -2.52 23.74 11.02
CA LEU A 626 -3.87 23.99 11.54
C LEU A 626 -4.83 22.86 11.16
N GLN A 627 -4.73 22.31 9.94
CA GLN A 627 -5.48 21.13 9.53
C GLN A 627 -5.17 19.92 10.43
N LEU A 628 -3.88 19.66 10.72
CA LEU A 628 -3.50 18.55 11.61
C LEU A 628 -3.99 18.76 13.04
N PHE A 629 -3.92 19.99 13.55
CA PHE A 629 -4.38 20.33 14.90
C PHE A 629 -5.88 20.20 15.04
N ALA A 630 -6.65 20.64 14.05
CA ALA A 630 -8.11 20.49 13.99
C ALA A 630 -8.54 19.01 14.07
N ARG A 631 -7.73 18.09 13.53
CA ARG A 631 -7.96 16.63 13.57
C ARG A 631 -7.44 15.95 14.84
N THR A 632 -6.81 16.67 15.76
CA THR A 632 -6.19 16.12 16.95
C THR A 632 -7.01 16.43 18.19
N ARG A 633 -7.42 15.39 18.92
CA ARG A 633 -8.25 15.55 20.14
C ARG A 633 -7.61 16.48 21.16
N GLY A 634 -8.39 17.43 21.66
CA GLY A 634 -7.98 18.39 22.70
C GLY A 634 -7.08 19.53 22.23
N LEU A 635 -6.73 19.60 20.93
CA LEU A 635 -6.05 20.76 20.34
C LEU A 635 -7.00 21.67 19.58
N LYS A 636 -8.08 21.13 19.02
CA LYS A 636 -9.07 21.89 18.24
C LYS A 636 -9.73 23.02 19.03
N ASP A 637 -9.94 22.84 20.33
CA ASP A 637 -10.67 23.80 21.18
C ASP A 637 -9.82 25.05 21.51
N ILE A 638 -8.53 25.06 21.13
CA ILE A 638 -7.59 26.17 21.36
C ILE A 638 -7.59 27.16 20.19
N ILE A 639 -8.09 26.74 19.02
CA ILE A 639 -8.01 27.51 17.78
C ILE A 639 -9.38 28.13 17.49
N ASP A 640 -9.42 29.44 17.26
CA ASP A 640 -10.60 30.10 16.69
C ASP A 640 -10.56 30.00 15.16
N PHE A 641 -11.40 29.12 14.62
CA PHE A 641 -11.47 28.84 13.19
C PHE A 641 -12.25 29.88 12.38
N LYS A 642 -12.94 30.86 13.00
CA LYS A 642 -13.75 31.84 12.25
C LYS A 642 -12.93 32.65 11.26
N GLU A 643 -11.80 33.19 11.69
CA GLU A 643 -10.90 33.95 10.81
C GLU A 643 -10.28 33.08 9.72
N ILE A 644 -9.96 31.82 10.05
CA ILE A 644 -9.40 30.84 9.11
C ILE A 644 -10.40 30.53 8.00
N ILE A 645 -11.66 30.23 8.36
CA ILE A 645 -12.73 29.96 7.41
C ILE A 645 -12.93 31.17 6.49
N LYS A 646 -13.06 32.38 7.06
CA LYS A 646 -13.24 33.61 6.30
C LYS A 646 -12.10 33.84 5.29
N PHE A 647 -10.85 33.64 5.71
CA PHE A 647 -9.69 33.74 4.81
C PHE A 647 -9.75 32.70 3.70
N VAL A 648 -9.96 31.43 4.03
CA VAL A 648 -9.99 30.33 3.07
C VAL A 648 -11.10 30.53 2.03
N LEU A 649 -12.31 30.91 2.47
CA LEU A 649 -13.45 31.16 1.58
C LEU A 649 -13.16 32.29 0.59
N LYS A 650 -12.53 33.38 1.05
CA LYS A 650 -12.12 34.49 0.20
C LYS A 650 -11.06 34.09 -0.84
N GLU A 651 -10.16 33.17 -0.49
CA GLU A 651 -9.01 32.80 -1.33
C GLU A 651 -9.28 31.68 -2.33
N PHE A 652 -10.45 31.00 -2.32
CA PHE A 652 -10.76 29.97 -3.33
C PHE A 652 -10.71 30.50 -4.77
N ASP A 653 -11.19 31.72 -5.00
CA ASP A 653 -11.17 32.35 -6.32
C ASP A 653 -9.75 32.78 -6.72
N ASN A 654 -8.95 33.25 -5.74
CA ASN A 654 -7.61 33.79 -5.99
C ASN A 654 -6.55 32.71 -6.12
N GLN A 655 -6.76 31.56 -5.48
CA GLN A 655 -5.77 30.48 -5.35
C GLN A 655 -6.40 29.10 -5.61
N PRO A 656 -6.95 28.85 -6.81
CA PRO A 656 -7.63 27.59 -7.14
C PRO A 656 -6.72 26.36 -7.00
N TRP A 657 -5.40 26.50 -7.18
CA TRP A 657 -4.41 25.44 -6.98
C TRP A 657 -4.27 24.98 -5.51
N LEU A 658 -4.80 25.73 -4.54
CA LEU A 658 -4.83 25.36 -3.12
C LEU A 658 -6.13 24.70 -2.66
N THR A 659 -7.11 24.50 -3.56
CA THR A 659 -8.46 24.01 -3.21
C THR A 659 -8.42 22.72 -2.37
N SER A 660 -7.59 21.73 -2.72
CA SER A 660 -7.50 20.48 -1.96
C SER A 660 -7.08 20.72 -0.49
N SER A 661 -6.05 21.55 -0.28
CA SER A 661 -5.55 21.90 1.07
C SER A 661 -6.58 22.70 1.85
N PHE A 662 -7.24 23.66 1.20
CA PHE A 662 -8.32 24.45 1.78
C PHE A 662 -9.49 23.56 2.22
N ILE A 663 -9.97 22.68 1.34
CA ILE A 663 -11.11 21.79 1.65
C ILE A 663 -10.76 20.80 2.75
N LYS A 664 -9.53 20.25 2.75
CA LYS A 664 -9.05 19.39 3.85
C LYS A 664 -9.01 20.13 5.18
N LEU A 665 -8.64 21.41 5.19
CA LEU A 665 -8.70 22.26 6.39
C LEU A 665 -10.15 22.47 6.82
N LEU A 666 -11.04 22.89 5.91
CA LEU A 666 -12.46 23.11 6.22
C LEU A 666 -13.17 21.84 6.72
N MET A 667 -12.90 20.68 6.12
CA MET A 667 -13.44 19.38 6.57
C MET A 667 -12.96 18.97 7.97
N ALA A 668 -11.77 19.46 8.38
CA ALA A 668 -11.22 19.19 9.70
C ALA A 668 -11.85 20.06 10.80
N VAL A 669 -12.49 21.18 10.42
CA VAL A 669 -13.18 22.07 11.36
C VAL A 669 -14.55 21.52 11.73
N ASP A 670 -14.96 21.76 12.97
CA ASP A 670 -16.28 21.38 13.45
C ASP A 670 -17.39 22.09 12.65
N LYS A 671 -18.45 21.36 12.31
CA LYS A 671 -19.55 21.86 11.46
C LYS A 671 -20.27 23.07 12.06
N SER A 672 -20.23 23.23 13.38
CA SER A 672 -20.85 24.36 14.10
C SER A 672 -20.25 25.72 13.77
N TYR A 673 -19.06 25.78 13.17
CA TYR A 673 -18.43 27.04 12.75
C TYR A 673 -19.01 27.62 11.46
N PHE A 674 -19.73 26.83 10.66
CA PHE A 674 -20.21 27.23 9.35
C PHE A 674 -21.63 27.78 9.41
N ASN A 675 -21.88 28.88 8.70
CA ASN A 675 -23.20 29.47 8.52
C ASN A 675 -23.63 29.38 7.03
N LYS A 676 -24.85 29.82 6.72
CA LYS A 676 -25.38 29.76 5.34
C LYS A 676 -24.60 30.63 4.34
N GLU A 677 -24.14 31.81 4.77
CA GLU A 677 -23.41 32.75 3.92
C GLU A 677 -22.07 32.18 3.45
N ASP A 678 -21.42 31.36 4.28
CA ASP A 678 -20.18 30.67 3.93
C ASP A 678 -20.33 29.79 2.68
N PHE A 679 -21.49 29.14 2.50
CA PHE A 679 -21.78 28.27 1.36
C PHE A 679 -22.17 29.05 0.10
N GLU A 680 -22.64 30.30 0.22
CA GLU A 680 -22.97 31.13 -0.93
C GLU A 680 -21.74 31.45 -1.79
N VAL A 681 -20.56 31.60 -1.15
CA VAL A 681 -19.28 31.78 -1.86
C VAL A 681 -18.99 30.58 -2.76
N LEU A 682 -19.08 29.36 -2.20
CA LEU A 682 -18.84 28.12 -2.92
C LEU A 682 -19.87 27.87 -4.02
N LYS A 683 -21.15 28.17 -3.74
CA LYS A 683 -22.23 28.13 -4.73
C LYS A 683 -21.98 29.09 -5.89
N GLY A 684 -21.46 30.28 -5.59
CA GLY A 684 -21.08 31.28 -6.57
C GLY A 684 -20.03 30.79 -7.56
N ILE A 685 -19.06 29.97 -7.10
CA ILE A 685 -18.06 29.33 -7.97
C ILE A 685 -18.73 28.31 -8.89
N ILE A 686 -19.57 27.41 -8.35
CA ILE A 686 -20.24 26.36 -9.12
C ILE A 686 -21.18 26.95 -10.19
N LYS A 687 -21.96 27.98 -9.85
CA LYS A 687 -22.95 28.61 -10.76
C LYS A 687 -22.31 29.37 -11.90
N ASN A 688 -21.12 29.92 -11.70
CA ASN A 688 -20.48 30.79 -12.67
C ASN A 688 -19.59 29.98 -13.62
N ASN A 689 -19.99 29.85 -14.88
CA ASN A 689 -19.23 29.12 -15.90
C ASN A 689 -17.82 29.70 -16.17
N LEU A 690 -17.56 30.96 -15.81
CA LEU A 690 -16.23 31.57 -15.92
C LEU A 690 -15.34 31.25 -14.71
N LYS A 691 -15.91 30.80 -13.60
CA LYS A 691 -15.19 30.35 -12.40
C LYS A 691 -15.10 28.83 -12.32
N ASN A 692 -16.14 28.12 -12.73
CA ASN A 692 -16.23 26.66 -12.81
C ASN A 692 -15.48 26.11 -14.04
N ILE A 693 -14.19 26.42 -14.14
CA ILE A 693 -13.34 26.04 -15.26
C ILE A 693 -12.33 24.94 -14.91
N TYR A 694 -11.97 24.83 -13.62
CA TYR A 694 -11.02 23.81 -13.14
C TYR A 694 -11.76 22.61 -12.56
N GLU A 695 -11.65 21.46 -13.22
CA GLU A 695 -12.40 20.25 -12.88
C GLU A 695 -12.11 19.75 -11.45
N SER A 696 -10.84 19.75 -11.04
CA SER A 696 -10.43 19.38 -9.69
C SER A 696 -10.98 20.32 -8.62
N GLN A 697 -10.99 21.63 -8.87
CA GLN A 697 -11.52 22.61 -7.92
C GLN A 697 -13.01 22.36 -7.66
N THR A 698 -13.80 22.30 -8.74
CA THR A 698 -15.25 22.08 -8.67
C THR A 698 -15.59 20.75 -8.00
N TYR A 699 -14.84 19.69 -8.31
CA TYR A 699 -15.02 18.39 -7.66
C TYR A 699 -14.84 18.49 -6.13
N PHE A 700 -13.75 19.09 -5.64
CA PHE A 700 -13.54 19.24 -4.20
C PHE A 700 -14.62 20.10 -3.52
N ILE A 701 -15.12 21.14 -4.19
CA ILE A 701 -16.23 21.95 -3.67
C ILE A 701 -17.49 21.07 -3.51
N TRP A 702 -17.84 20.25 -4.51
CA TRP A 702 -18.95 19.31 -4.38
C TRP A 702 -18.75 18.31 -3.24
N ILE A 703 -17.55 17.75 -3.08
CA ILE A 703 -17.24 16.83 -1.99
C ILE A 703 -17.42 17.51 -0.62
N PHE A 704 -17.00 18.77 -0.48
CA PHE A 704 -17.20 19.52 0.77
C PHE A 704 -18.68 19.82 1.04
N LEU A 705 -19.43 20.28 0.04
CA LEU A 705 -20.87 20.50 0.16
C LEU A 705 -21.60 19.21 0.56
N SER A 706 -21.15 18.07 0.01
CA SER A 706 -21.67 16.74 0.33
C SER A 706 -21.33 16.30 1.76
N TYR A 707 -20.10 16.55 2.19
CA TYR A 707 -19.64 16.30 3.57
C TYR A 707 -20.47 17.11 4.59
N MET A 708 -20.75 18.37 4.27
CA MET A 708 -21.59 19.26 5.08
C MET A 708 -23.08 18.92 4.99
N LYS A 709 -23.50 18.11 3.99
CA LYS A 709 -24.90 17.85 3.66
C LYS A 709 -25.70 19.14 3.45
N TYR A 710 -25.09 20.12 2.79
CA TYR A 710 -25.70 21.44 2.57
C TYR A 710 -26.77 21.34 1.46
N GLU A 711 -28.04 21.52 1.83
CA GLU A 711 -29.17 21.45 0.90
C GLU A 711 -29.53 22.83 0.35
N ASP A 712 -29.49 22.99 -0.98
CA ASP A 712 -29.83 24.22 -1.69
C ASP A 712 -30.46 23.91 -3.06
N SER A 713 -31.55 24.60 -3.40
CA SER A 713 -32.35 24.31 -4.60
C SER A 713 -31.60 24.57 -5.90
N ASP A 714 -30.75 25.59 -5.96
CA ASP A 714 -29.97 25.91 -7.16
C ASP A 714 -28.92 24.83 -7.40
N LEU A 715 -28.21 24.42 -6.33
CA LEU A 715 -27.22 23.35 -6.39
C LEU A 715 -27.85 22.01 -6.80
N ILE A 716 -29.02 21.66 -6.26
CA ILE A 716 -29.78 20.48 -6.68
C ILE A 716 -30.13 20.55 -8.17
N GLY A 717 -30.60 21.71 -8.66
CA GLY A 717 -30.93 21.92 -10.06
C GLY A 717 -29.71 21.80 -10.99
N ILE A 718 -28.54 22.29 -10.55
CA ILE A 718 -27.27 22.13 -11.28
C ILE A 718 -26.84 20.66 -11.30
N ALA A 719 -26.81 20.00 -10.14
CA ALA A 719 -26.38 18.62 -10.02
C ALA A 719 -27.26 17.67 -10.85
N THR A 720 -28.58 17.88 -10.82
CA THR A 720 -29.54 17.12 -11.64
C THR A 720 -29.29 17.30 -13.14
N ARG A 721 -29.00 18.54 -13.59
CA ARG A 721 -28.68 18.82 -15.01
C ARG A 721 -27.37 18.18 -15.43
N ASN A 722 -26.33 18.24 -14.59
CA ASN A 722 -25.04 17.61 -14.86
C ASN A 722 -25.20 16.09 -15.07
N ILE A 723 -25.94 15.41 -14.20
CA ILE A 723 -26.18 13.96 -14.30
C ILE A 723 -27.00 13.58 -15.53
N LYS A 724 -27.97 14.42 -15.92
CA LYS A 724 -28.81 14.18 -17.10
C LYS A 724 -28.09 14.48 -18.43
N SER A 725 -27.01 15.27 -18.40
CA SER A 725 -26.27 15.64 -19.62
C SER A 725 -25.62 14.42 -20.26
N THR A 726 -25.83 14.24 -21.57
CA THR A 726 -25.18 13.21 -22.39
C THR A 726 -23.78 13.64 -22.84
N ASN A 727 -23.54 14.95 -23.00
CA ASN A 727 -22.24 15.53 -23.30
C ASN A 727 -21.59 16.01 -21.99
N GLN A 728 -21.02 15.07 -21.23
CA GLN A 728 -20.31 15.36 -19.98
C GLN A 728 -18.96 16.05 -20.28
N ILE A 729 -19.00 17.34 -20.64
CA ILE A 729 -17.81 18.15 -20.92
C ILE A 729 -16.94 18.27 -19.67
N ASN A 730 -17.54 18.42 -18.48
CA ASN A 730 -16.85 18.43 -17.20
C ASN A 730 -17.28 17.19 -16.38
N GLN A 731 -16.49 16.13 -16.50
CA GLN A 731 -16.81 14.83 -15.89
C GLN A 731 -16.67 14.87 -14.37
N ALA A 732 -15.76 15.70 -13.85
CA ALA A 732 -15.57 15.85 -12.41
C ALA A 732 -16.70 16.60 -11.71
N ASN A 733 -17.27 17.60 -12.38
CA ASN A 733 -18.49 18.27 -11.95
C ASN A 733 -19.67 17.28 -11.87
N THR A 734 -19.79 16.37 -12.85
CA THR A 734 -20.80 15.31 -12.85
C THR A 734 -20.57 14.30 -11.73
N ALA A 735 -19.32 13.87 -11.51
CA ALA A 735 -18.95 12.96 -10.42
C ALA A 735 -19.30 13.56 -9.05
N GLY A 736 -18.95 14.82 -8.80
CA GLY A 736 -19.31 15.53 -7.58
C GLY A 736 -20.83 15.69 -7.40
N SER A 737 -21.56 15.92 -8.50
CA SER A 737 -23.03 16.04 -8.49
C SER A 737 -23.73 14.75 -8.03
N TYR A 738 -23.23 13.58 -8.43
CA TYR A 738 -23.73 12.28 -7.94
C TYR A 738 -23.59 12.18 -6.42
N ILE A 739 -22.40 12.45 -5.88
CA ILE A 739 -22.12 12.38 -4.44
C ILE A 739 -22.98 13.39 -3.68
N TYR A 740 -23.12 14.60 -4.21
CA TYR A 740 -23.94 15.67 -3.62
C TYR A 740 -25.39 15.25 -3.46
N LEU A 741 -26.07 14.87 -4.54
CA LEU A 741 -27.49 14.47 -4.48
C LEU A 741 -27.71 13.27 -3.54
N ALA A 742 -26.80 12.30 -3.54
CA ALA A 742 -26.89 11.16 -2.65
C ALA A 742 -26.70 11.56 -1.17
N SER A 743 -25.77 12.47 -0.88
CA SER A 743 -25.45 12.90 0.49
C SER A 743 -26.57 13.70 1.17
N ILE A 744 -27.34 14.49 0.41
CA ILE A 744 -28.46 15.28 0.91
C ILE A 744 -29.71 14.41 1.08
N ASN A 745 -30.11 13.68 0.03
CA ASN A 745 -31.30 12.84 0.03
C ASN A 745 -31.30 11.86 -1.14
N TRP A 746 -30.52 10.78 -1.03
CA TRP A 746 -30.41 9.77 -2.08
C TRP A 746 -31.75 9.18 -2.54
N ARG A 747 -32.77 9.09 -1.66
CA ARG A 747 -34.08 8.51 -2.00
C ARG A 747 -34.81 9.34 -3.05
N ASN A 748 -34.82 10.67 -2.88
CA ASN A 748 -35.48 11.59 -3.80
C ASN A 748 -34.79 11.64 -5.17
N TYR A 749 -33.46 11.48 -5.20
CA TYR A 749 -32.67 11.62 -6.44
C TYR A 749 -32.26 10.30 -7.08
N LYS A 750 -32.62 9.17 -6.45
CA LYS A 750 -32.33 7.80 -6.91
C LYS A 750 -32.62 7.60 -8.39
N GLN A 751 -33.82 7.96 -8.84
CA GLN A 751 -34.27 7.70 -10.21
C GLN A 751 -33.46 8.46 -11.25
N VAL A 752 -33.08 9.71 -10.97
CA VAL A 752 -32.22 10.50 -11.86
C VAL A 752 -30.84 9.85 -11.99
N MET A 753 -30.26 9.43 -10.86
CA MET A 753 -28.94 8.80 -10.82
C MET A 753 -28.91 7.45 -11.55
N ILE A 754 -29.88 6.57 -11.27
CA ILE A 754 -30.02 5.25 -11.91
C ILE A 754 -30.29 5.39 -13.39
N SER A 755 -31.21 6.27 -13.80
CA SER A 755 -31.56 6.43 -15.22
C SER A 755 -30.34 6.83 -16.05
N SER A 756 -29.50 7.74 -15.56
CA SER A 756 -28.27 8.12 -16.27
C SER A 756 -27.21 7.01 -16.24
N PHE A 757 -27.08 6.29 -15.12
CA PHE A 757 -26.16 5.15 -15.01
C PHE A 757 -26.52 4.01 -15.97
N ASN A 758 -27.78 3.58 -15.95
CA ASN A 758 -28.28 2.43 -16.73
C ASN A 758 -28.37 2.71 -18.24
N LYS A 759 -28.45 3.98 -18.65
CA LYS A 759 -28.31 4.38 -20.07
C LYS A 759 -26.90 4.19 -20.62
N GLY A 760 -25.91 3.90 -19.79
CA GLY A 760 -24.53 3.71 -20.22
C GLY A 760 -23.78 5.02 -20.47
N ASN A 761 -24.31 6.17 -20.02
CA ASN A 761 -23.71 7.50 -20.19
C ASN A 761 -22.31 7.62 -19.55
N LEU A 762 -21.97 6.71 -18.63
CA LEU A 762 -20.73 6.73 -17.86
C LEU A 762 -19.70 5.69 -18.36
N LYS A 763 -20.00 4.95 -19.43
CA LYS A 763 -19.15 3.85 -19.93
C LYS A 763 -17.76 4.33 -20.33
N GLY A 764 -16.73 3.57 -19.99
CA GLY A 764 -15.32 3.89 -20.25
C GLY A 764 -14.81 5.07 -19.42
N ASN A 765 -15.41 5.32 -18.24
CA ASN A 765 -15.00 6.35 -17.29
C ASN A 765 -14.96 5.81 -15.86
N TYR A 766 -13.81 5.26 -15.49
CA TYR A 766 -13.59 4.71 -14.14
C TYR A 766 -13.89 5.72 -13.04
N PHE A 767 -13.34 6.93 -13.14
CA PHE A 767 -13.47 7.96 -12.10
C PHE A 767 -14.93 8.35 -11.85
N LEU A 768 -15.68 8.60 -12.92
CA LEU A 768 -17.09 8.96 -12.82
C LEU A 768 -17.95 7.79 -12.31
N GLN A 769 -17.74 6.58 -12.84
CA GLN A 769 -18.48 5.40 -12.36
C GLN A 769 -18.20 5.10 -10.90
N ARG A 770 -16.95 5.23 -10.45
CA ARG A 770 -16.59 5.03 -9.04
C ARG A 770 -17.40 5.95 -8.13
N ASN A 771 -17.50 7.23 -8.47
CA ASN A 771 -18.30 8.21 -7.74
C ASN A 771 -19.81 7.91 -7.81
N ALA A 772 -20.32 7.54 -8.99
CA ALA A 772 -21.73 7.18 -9.15
C ALA A 772 -22.11 5.94 -8.35
N LEU A 773 -21.26 4.90 -8.29
CA LEU A 773 -21.50 3.69 -7.49
C LEU A 773 -21.48 3.98 -5.99
N ILE A 774 -20.63 4.91 -5.53
CA ILE A 774 -20.67 5.41 -4.15
C ILE A 774 -22.00 6.11 -3.87
N ALA A 775 -22.46 6.99 -4.77
CA ALA A 775 -23.75 7.68 -4.65
C ALA A 775 -24.94 6.70 -4.64
N LEU A 776 -24.84 5.62 -5.42
CA LEU A 776 -25.85 4.56 -5.52
C LEU A 776 -25.70 3.47 -4.45
N ARG A 777 -24.82 3.62 -3.45
CA ARG A 777 -24.51 2.56 -2.48
C ARG A 777 -25.71 1.97 -1.73
N ASN A 778 -26.81 2.71 -1.57
CA ASN A 778 -28.01 2.24 -0.87
C ASN A 778 -29.15 1.82 -1.82
N VAL A 779 -28.89 1.82 -3.12
CA VAL A 779 -29.79 1.30 -4.16
C VAL A 779 -29.65 -0.21 -4.24
N ASN A 780 -30.75 -0.94 -4.45
CA ASN A 780 -30.71 -2.39 -4.61
C ASN A 780 -29.87 -2.76 -5.85
N PRO A 781 -28.89 -3.67 -5.75
CA PRO A 781 -28.07 -4.11 -6.88
C PRO A 781 -28.87 -4.55 -8.12
N ASN A 782 -30.07 -5.10 -7.95
CA ASN A 782 -30.95 -5.52 -9.05
C ASN A 782 -31.50 -4.34 -9.89
N GLU A 783 -31.40 -3.11 -9.40
CA GLU A 783 -31.82 -1.91 -10.13
C GLU A 783 -30.70 -1.30 -10.97
N ILE A 784 -29.48 -1.84 -10.89
CA ILE A 784 -28.31 -1.35 -11.64
C ILE A 784 -27.98 -2.33 -12.76
N GLU A 785 -27.86 -1.78 -13.97
CA GLU A 785 -27.47 -2.54 -15.16
C GLU A 785 -25.98 -2.92 -15.09
N HIS A 786 -25.70 -4.10 -14.54
CA HIS A 786 -24.35 -4.58 -14.24
C HIS A 786 -23.41 -4.61 -15.45
N LYS A 787 -23.95 -4.82 -16.66
CA LYS A 787 -23.21 -4.78 -17.94
C LYS A 787 -22.56 -3.42 -18.25
N ASN A 788 -23.01 -2.35 -17.59
CA ASN A 788 -22.48 -1.01 -17.77
C ASN A 788 -21.36 -0.67 -16.78
N ILE A 789 -21.12 -1.53 -15.77
CA ILE A 789 -20.08 -1.31 -14.77
C ILE A 789 -18.71 -1.68 -15.35
N GLU A 790 -17.70 -0.81 -15.19
CA GLU A 790 -16.32 -1.13 -15.59
C GLU A 790 -15.79 -2.38 -14.89
N GLY A 791 -14.95 -3.14 -15.58
CA GLY A 791 -14.39 -4.40 -15.06
C GLY A 791 -13.69 -4.26 -13.71
N ASP A 792 -12.96 -3.16 -13.46
CA ASP A 792 -12.32 -2.93 -12.16
C ASP A 792 -13.29 -2.55 -11.02
N LEU A 793 -14.56 -2.27 -11.35
CA LEU A 793 -15.62 -1.84 -10.41
C LEU A 793 -16.77 -2.84 -10.26
N GLU A 794 -16.75 -3.96 -10.98
CA GLU A 794 -17.85 -4.92 -11.14
C GLU A 794 -18.51 -5.36 -9.81
N ASP A 795 -17.74 -5.56 -8.73
CA ASP A 795 -18.24 -6.02 -7.43
C ASP A 795 -18.33 -4.90 -6.39
N MET A 796 -18.08 -3.66 -6.80
CA MET A 796 -17.99 -2.51 -5.92
C MET A 796 -19.36 -2.10 -5.40
N HIS A 797 -20.40 -2.08 -6.25
CA HIS A 797 -21.73 -1.68 -5.79
C HIS A 797 -22.28 -2.64 -4.73
N GLN A 798 -22.20 -3.94 -4.98
CA GLN A 798 -22.63 -4.97 -4.02
C GLN A 798 -21.95 -4.78 -2.65
N LYS A 799 -20.61 -4.63 -2.64
CA LYS A 799 -19.86 -4.38 -1.39
C LYS A 799 -20.30 -3.13 -0.64
N LEU A 800 -20.63 -2.06 -1.38
CA LEU A 800 -21.10 -0.82 -0.78
C LEU A 800 -22.51 -0.95 -0.20
N TYR A 801 -23.37 -1.72 -0.87
CA TYR A 801 -24.74 -2.03 -0.48
C TYR A 801 -24.82 -2.92 0.76
N ASP A 802 -23.98 -3.95 0.84
CA ASP A 802 -23.94 -4.89 1.97
C ASP A 802 -23.62 -4.20 3.30
N GLU A 803 -22.89 -3.07 3.28
CA GLU A 803 -22.61 -2.31 4.49
C GLU A 803 -23.84 -1.57 5.06
N LYS A 804 -24.86 -1.28 4.24
CA LYS A 804 -26.07 -0.53 4.62
C LYS A 804 -25.78 0.80 5.35
N LYS A 805 -24.80 1.57 4.87
CA LYS A 805 -24.40 2.87 5.46
C LYS A 805 -24.82 4.05 4.58
N GLU A 806 -25.36 5.09 5.19
CA GLU A 806 -25.64 6.38 4.56
C GLU A 806 -24.46 7.37 4.70
N ILE A 807 -23.24 6.90 4.39
CA ILE A 807 -22.01 7.69 4.37
C ILE A 807 -21.51 7.76 2.93
N TYR A 808 -21.43 8.97 2.37
CA TYR A 808 -21.04 9.19 0.97
C TYR A 808 -19.69 9.88 0.82
N VAL A 809 -19.27 10.61 1.86
CA VAL A 809 -17.94 11.20 2.00
C VAL A 809 -17.39 10.79 3.36
N SER A 810 -16.18 10.24 3.41
CA SER A 810 -15.48 9.87 4.63
C SER A 810 -15.10 11.11 5.43
N GLU A 811 -15.17 10.98 6.76
CA GLU A 811 -14.52 11.94 7.65
C GLU A 811 -13.00 11.81 7.56
N LEU A 812 -12.29 12.92 7.77
CA LEU A 812 -10.84 12.87 7.92
C LEU A 812 -10.49 12.09 9.19
N PRO A 813 -9.53 11.15 9.14
CA PRO A 813 -9.21 10.34 10.30
C PRO A 813 -8.62 11.20 11.43
N GLU A 814 -9.08 10.96 12.65
CA GLU A 814 -8.55 11.56 13.87
C GLU A 814 -7.06 11.21 14.03
N LEU A 815 -6.28 12.18 14.50
CA LEU A 815 -4.83 12.07 14.67
C LEU A 815 -4.45 12.03 16.16
N LYS A 816 -3.43 11.25 16.47
CA LYS A 816 -2.74 11.31 17.77
C LYS A 816 -1.68 12.41 17.75
N VAL A 817 -1.39 12.99 18.92
CA VAL A 817 -0.30 13.98 19.09
C VAL A 817 1.04 13.47 18.52
N SER A 818 1.33 12.17 18.67
CA SER A 818 2.54 11.54 18.12
C SER A 818 2.65 11.58 16.58
N GLU A 819 1.54 11.84 15.88
CA GLU A 819 1.46 11.88 14.42
C GLU A 819 1.64 13.28 13.85
N LEU A 820 1.57 14.33 14.68
CA LEU A 820 1.77 15.73 14.28
C LEU A 820 3.17 16.00 13.67
N ILE A 821 4.18 15.26 14.14
CA ILE A 821 5.56 15.35 13.64
C ILE A 821 5.75 14.45 12.41
N LYS A 822 5.14 13.26 12.39
CA LYS A 822 5.33 12.24 11.34
C LYS A 822 4.62 12.58 10.02
N ASN A 823 3.57 13.40 10.07
CA ASN A 823 2.72 13.75 8.93
C ASN A 823 2.87 15.21 8.53
N SER A 824 4.05 15.81 8.66
CA SER A 824 4.26 17.16 8.14
C SER A 824 4.94 17.11 6.78
N PRO A 825 4.23 16.93 5.65
CA PRO A 825 4.66 17.59 4.43
C PRO A 825 4.63 19.09 4.72
N THR A 826 5.76 19.72 5.05
CA THR A 826 5.91 21.12 4.62
C THR A 826 5.80 21.06 3.11
N LEU A 827 4.66 21.51 2.59
CA LEU A 827 4.42 21.85 1.20
C LEU A 827 5.70 22.47 0.60
N ILE A 828 6.44 21.65 -0.14
CA ILE A 828 7.59 22.09 -0.94
C ILE A 828 7.17 22.35 -2.39
N SER A 829 5.95 21.97 -2.76
CA SER A 829 5.30 22.46 -3.98
C SER A 829 4.12 23.35 -3.62
N LEU A 830 4.35 24.65 -3.73
CA LEU A 830 3.31 25.67 -3.91
C LEU A 830 3.77 26.62 -5.01
#